data_AF-A5DK69-F1
#
_entry.id   AF-A5DK69-F1
#
_cell.length_a   1.000
_cell.length_b   1.000
_cell.length_c   1.000
_cell.angle_alpha   90.00
_cell.angle_beta   90.00
_cell.angle_gamma   90.00
#
_symmetry.space_group_name_H-M   'P 1'
#
loop_
_entity.id
_entity.type
_entity.pdbx_description
1 polymer ?
#
loop_
_entity_poly.entity_id
_entity_poly.type
_entity_poly.pdbx_seq_one_letter_code
_entity_poly.pdbx_strand_id
1 'polypeptide(L)'
;MALDKQPPRSKINCVLLDTIGKCYQEKAHQISPEDLGFVMTDEVFVHPFPESKSTESTVVVPPGSKSISNRALILAALGTGTVRIKNLLHSDDTKHMLDAVSALQGAQISTEDGGETIVVTGNGGKLLSTNNELYLGNAGTASRFLTTVAALVEVSSNGPKHVVLTGNARMQERPIGPLVDALTANGSSIQYLNREGSLPLKIEAGKRFNGGRIELAATISSQYVSSILMGAPYAQEPVTLSLVGGKPISQLYIDMTIAMMKNFGVEVVKSTTEEHTYHIPKATYKNPEEYVIESDASSATYPLAFAAMTGTSCTVPNIGFTSLQGDAKFAVDVLRPMGCTVEQTETSTTVVGPPRGQLKPLATVDMEPMTDAFLTASVVAAIANSSQSTSITGIANQRVKECNRIEAMVTQLAKFGVLANELPDGIEIHGIDYRKLKIPQGRGVGTYDDHRVAMSFSLLAGMCSQPVLIQERSCTGKTWPGWWDVLHTKFNAKLTGHDVPSVPKTKRNGRNSIVVIGMRASGKTTLSQWLASFLGFEFLDLDHLLEKKLGVDIRDFVKEKGWDEFRKEEALLAKECFSQYRQGYVLATGGGIVEGAEARASLVSYYESGGIVLHLHRDLGDTMTFLSADTTRPAYAEEIKDVWLRREKWYHECSNFHFYSSRCSNASEFGRLRTSFINYVKMITGIEEPVLPARASRFVSLTFPNLAPVSDKLEAVTAGCDAVELRVDLLEDYSSTFVAEQTAIIRKYLNIPIIFTVRTVSQGGKIPDEDLETIERLSLLAIKLGVVYLDLQLTYPSKTIDKILSANVFTKIIASFHDPKREFSWKEPEWDNRFQQAINIGADIVKLVGSAQSVQDNIDLESFRQLHTSRPLIAINMGEQGKLSRVLNPVLTPVTSDTLTEKAAPGQLTVSEINGIANQIGLLSAKSFWVIGKPIQHSRSPPLHNAGYKCLGLPHKFDRFESDDAKKVFEKLMKKSDFGGLAITMPLKLDIMKYVDELSEAAKTIGAVNTVCSVKKDNHQIFVGDNTDWVGISNSFAKFGAYGSSTQCGLVVGGGGTSRAAVFALHQMGCKKIYMINRTASKVHDIKKSLPEEYGIEVLDSEELVNSAEPVTLAVSCIPADKPIEAQLLKYLETLLAKGSENSHGVTPTLLEAAYKPRVTPIMELAQDKFKWTVVPGVEMLVHQGERQFELHTGFKAPYRVIYDAVVAE
;
A
#
# COMPACT_ATOMS: atom_id res chain seq x y z
N MET A 1 23.52 -11.55 -13.35
CA MET A 1 24.82 -11.37 -14.04
C MET A 1 25.94 -12.30 -13.55
N ALA A 2 25.83 -12.97 -12.40
CA ALA A 2 26.86 -13.93 -11.91
C ALA A 2 26.97 -15.26 -12.68
N LEU A 3 26.10 -15.49 -13.68
CA LEU A 3 26.05 -16.69 -14.53
C LEU A 3 26.42 -16.39 -16.00
N ASP A 4 26.99 -15.21 -16.28
CA ASP A 4 27.45 -14.90 -17.63
C ASP A 4 28.58 -15.86 -18.05
N LYS A 5 28.69 -16.19 -19.35
CA LYS A 5 29.48 -17.32 -19.89
C LYS A 5 31.01 -17.15 -19.78
N GLN A 6 31.50 -16.22 -18.96
CA GLN A 6 32.93 -15.97 -18.71
C GLN A 6 33.30 -16.30 -17.24
N PRO A 7 34.49 -16.88 -16.97
CA PRO A 7 34.79 -17.54 -15.68
C PRO A 7 35.29 -16.56 -14.60
N PRO A 8 35.49 -16.98 -13.33
CA PRO A 8 34.63 -17.66 -12.37
C PRO A 8 34.00 -16.69 -11.34
N ARG A 9 32.74 -16.92 -10.91
CA ARG A 9 31.96 -16.50 -9.70
C ARG A 9 32.25 -15.22 -8.88
N SER A 10 33.20 -14.37 -9.25
CA SER A 10 33.65 -13.18 -8.50
C SER A 10 33.97 -11.97 -9.39
N LYS A 11 34.00 -12.16 -10.70
CA LYS A 11 34.34 -11.12 -11.68
C LYS A 11 33.16 -10.94 -12.62
N ILE A 12 32.51 -9.78 -12.57
CA ILE A 12 31.47 -9.42 -13.52
C ILE A 12 32.17 -8.71 -14.67
N ASN A 13 32.06 -9.24 -15.88
CA ASN A 13 32.63 -8.61 -17.07
C ASN A 13 31.51 -7.98 -17.89
N CYS A 14 31.66 -6.72 -18.30
CA CYS A 14 30.72 -6.09 -19.23
C CYS A 14 31.47 -5.41 -20.36
N VAL A 15 30.84 -5.32 -21.53
CA VAL A 15 31.36 -4.52 -22.64
C VAL A 15 31.12 -3.06 -22.30
N LEU A 16 32.21 -2.29 -22.17
CA LEU A 16 32.16 -0.84 -22.00
C LEU A 16 32.35 -0.19 -23.38
N LEU A 17 31.50 0.76 -23.72
CA LEU A 17 31.68 1.60 -24.90
C LEU A 17 32.64 2.75 -24.56
N ASP A 18 33.61 2.99 -25.44
CA ASP A 18 34.44 4.20 -25.43
C ASP A 18 33.66 5.36 -26.03
N THR A 19 33.08 5.09 -27.21
CA THR A 19 32.20 5.99 -27.95
C THR A 19 31.14 5.15 -28.68
N ILE A 20 30.10 5.77 -29.23
CA ILE A 20 29.09 5.05 -30.03
C ILE A 20 29.80 4.37 -31.21
N GLY A 21 29.65 3.04 -31.30
CA GLY A 21 30.28 2.22 -32.34
C GLY A 21 31.72 1.76 -32.03
N LYS A 22 32.29 2.09 -30.86
CA LYS A 22 33.63 1.66 -30.45
C LYS A 22 33.65 1.20 -28.99
N CYS A 23 34.13 -0.01 -28.74
CA CYS A 23 34.33 -0.53 -27.39
C CYS A 23 35.62 0.04 -26.76
N TYR A 24 35.61 0.25 -25.44
CA TYR A 24 36.78 0.65 -24.64
C TYR A 24 37.94 -0.33 -24.80
N GLN A 25 37.63 -1.62 -24.92
CA GLN A 25 38.55 -2.68 -25.30
C GLN A 25 37.83 -3.65 -26.23
N GLU A 26 38.57 -4.40 -27.05
CA GLU A 26 38.03 -5.47 -27.90
C GLU A 26 37.59 -6.72 -27.10
N LYS A 27 37.40 -6.57 -25.78
CA LYS A 27 36.94 -7.59 -24.85
C LYS A 27 36.13 -6.97 -23.72
N ALA A 28 35.33 -7.78 -23.04
CA ALA A 28 34.61 -7.34 -21.85
C ALA A 28 35.60 -6.91 -20.74
N HIS A 29 35.29 -5.80 -20.08
CA HIS A 29 36.06 -5.23 -18.99
C HIS A 29 35.50 -5.72 -17.65
N GLN A 30 36.37 -5.95 -16.66
CA GLN A 30 35.94 -6.36 -15.34
C GLN A 30 35.38 -5.15 -14.57
N ILE A 31 34.14 -5.24 -14.11
CA ILE A 31 33.45 -4.19 -13.36
C ILE A 31 33.25 -4.64 -11.92
N SER A 32 33.30 -3.69 -10.98
CA SER A 32 33.00 -3.98 -9.58
C SER A 32 31.49 -4.28 -9.41
N PRO A 33 31.10 -5.23 -8.55
CA PRO A 33 29.69 -5.45 -8.23
C PRO A 33 29.01 -4.22 -7.61
N GLU A 34 29.79 -3.36 -6.97
CA GLU A 34 29.31 -2.12 -6.34
C GLU A 34 28.88 -1.08 -7.39
N ASP A 35 29.75 -0.80 -8.37
CA ASP A 35 29.45 0.12 -9.47
C ASP A 35 28.27 -0.40 -10.30
N LEU A 36 28.24 -1.71 -10.55
CA LEU A 36 27.13 -2.32 -11.29
C LEU A 36 25.82 -2.26 -10.50
N GLY A 37 25.85 -2.53 -9.19
CA GLY A 37 24.68 -2.40 -8.32
C GLY A 37 24.16 -0.96 -8.28
N PHE A 38 25.06 0.02 -8.24
CA PHE A 38 24.72 1.43 -8.36
C PHE A 38 24.05 1.77 -9.71
N VAL A 39 24.57 1.26 -10.83
CA VAL A 39 23.98 1.48 -12.16
C VAL A 39 22.60 0.81 -12.29
N MET A 40 22.43 -0.38 -11.70
CA MET A 40 21.21 -1.18 -11.82
C MET A 40 20.06 -0.72 -10.93
N THR A 41 20.33 0.08 -9.90
CA THR A 41 19.33 0.52 -8.93
C THR A 41 19.04 2.01 -9.05
N ASP A 42 17.83 2.41 -8.68
CA ASP A 42 17.39 3.79 -8.73
C ASP A 42 17.52 4.51 -7.38
N GLU A 43 17.82 3.82 -6.28
CA GLU A 43 18.15 4.47 -5.01
C GLU A 43 19.63 4.31 -4.69
N VAL A 44 20.21 5.34 -4.11
CA VAL A 44 21.65 5.40 -3.84
C VAL A 44 21.93 5.74 -2.39
N PHE A 45 22.77 4.95 -1.74
CA PHE A 45 23.43 5.38 -0.52
C PHE A 45 24.65 6.23 -0.88
N VAL A 46 24.66 7.46 -0.37
CA VAL A 46 25.84 8.32 -0.38
C VAL A 46 26.59 8.11 0.93
N HIS A 47 27.83 7.67 0.86
CA HIS A 47 28.68 7.41 2.03
C HIS A 47 29.38 8.70 2.50
N PRO A 48 29.84 8.76 3.76
CA PRO A 48 30.58 9.91 4.28
C PRO A 48 31.77 10.30 3.39
N PHE A 49 31.88 11.58 3.04
CA PHE A 49 32.99 12.11 2.25
C PHE A 49 34.29 12.04 3.05
N PRO A 50 35.40 11.59 2.42
CA PRO A 50 36.68 11.47 3.09
C PRO A 50 37.21 12.84 3.53
N GLU A 51 37.95 12.88 4.64
CA GLU A 51 38.74 14.07 4.99
C GLU A 51 39.94 14.16 4.06
N SER A 52 39.91 15.08 3.10
CA SER A 52 41.02 15.36 2.21
C SER A 52 41.85 16.53 2.74
N LYS A 53 43.18 16.36 2.72
CA LYS A 53 44.15 17.46 2.94
C LYS A 53 44.75 17.96 1.63
N SER A 54 44.28 17.47 0.48
CA SER A 54 44.82 17.88 -0.81
C SER A 54 44.47 19.34 -1.10
N THR A 55 45.48 20.12 -1.46
CA THR A 55 45.34 21.50 -1.92
C THR A 55 45.20 21.60 -3.44
N GLU A 56 45.25 20.49 -4.17
CA GLU A 56 45.06 20.48 -5.62
C GLU A 56 43.58 20.74 -5.97
N SER A 57 43.35 21.69 -6.88
CA SER A 57 42.00 22.02 -7.33
C SER A 57 41.44 20.96 -8.26
N THR A 58 40.26 20.43 -7.92
CA THR A 58 39.51 19.55 -8.83
C THR A 58 38.80 20.39 -9.88
N VAL A 59 39.14 20.17 -11.17
CA VAL A 59 38.46 20.84 -12.28
C VAL A 59 37.22 20.04 -12.69
N VAL A 60 36.06 20.68 -12.64
CA VAL A 60 34.77 20.10 -13.06
C VAL A 60 34.14 20.99 -14.13
N VAL A 61 33.74 20.38 -15.23
CA VAL A 61 32.99 21.04 -16.31
C VAL A 61 31.55 20.51 -16.24
N PRO A 62 30.58 21.30 -15.71
CA PRO A 62 29.17 20.94 -15.75
C PRO A 62 28.67 20.89 -17.20
N PRO A 63 27.55 20.20 -17.48
CA PRO A 63 26.98 20.21 -18.83
C PRO A 63 26.50 21.61 -19.22
N GLY A 64 26.23 21.81 -20.51
CA GLY A 64 25.70 23.08 -21.02
C GLY A 64 24.44 23.56 -20.28
N SER A 65 24.27 24.88 -20.20
CA SER A 65 23.09 25.50 -19.59
C SER A 65 21.83 25.11 -20.34
N LYS A 66 20.86 24.52 -19.62
CA LYS A 66 19.54 24.17 -20.20
C LYS A 66 18.83 25.40 -20.75
N SER A 67 18.94 26.52 -20.02
CA SER A 67 18.28 27.78 -20.35
C SER A 67 18.81 28.38 -21.65
N ILE A 68 20.13 28.31 -21.86
CA ILE A 68 20.78 28.79 -23.08
C ILE A 68 20.57 27.79 -24.21
N SER A 69 20.72 26.48 -23.96
CA SER A 69 20.51 25.41 -24.94
C SER A 69 19.16 25.53 -25.64
N ASN A 70 18.07 25.60 -24.86
CA ASN A 70 16.73 25.69 -25.42
C ASN A 70 16.49 26.98 -26.23
N ARG A 71 17.07 28.10 -25.81
CA ARG A 71 16.97 29.37 -26.57
C ARG A 71 17.77 29.28 -27.87
N ALA A 72 18.99 28.77 -27.81
CA ALA A 72 19.87 28.62 -28.97
C ALA A 72 19.22 27.73 -30.04
N LEU A 73 18.60 26.62 -29.65
CA LEU A 73 17.88 25.73 -30.58
C LEU A 73 16.73 26.43 -31.29
N ILE A 74 15.91 27.20 -30.57
CA ILE A 74 14.77 27.93 -31.16
C ILE A 74 15.27 29.04 -32.08
N LEU A 75 16.24 29.85 -31.65
CA LEU A 75 16.81 30.93 -32.47
C LEU A 75 17.47 30.37 -33.72
N ALA A 76 18.24 29.29 -33.60
CA ALA A 76 18.88 28.60 -34.72
C ALA A 76 17.87 28.03 -35.71
N ALA A 77 16.79 27.44 -35.23
CA ALA A 77 15.74 26.89 -36.08
C ALA A 77 14.96 27.98 -36.82
N LEU A 78 14.67 29.10 -36.14
CA LEU A 78 14.00 30.24 -36.75
C LEU A 78 14.91 31.00 -37.72
N GLY A 79 16.23 30.97 -37.53
CA GLY A 79 17.18 31.72 -38.36
C GLY A 79 17.43 31.15 -39.75
N THR A 80 18.17 31.90 -40.55
CA THR A 80 18.70 31.46 -41.85
C THR A 80 20.18 31.15 -41.77
N GLY A 81 20.61 30.10 -42.46
CA GLY A 81 21.99 29.64 -42.49
C GLY A 81 22.25 28.48 -41.52
N THR A 82 23.50 28.03 -41.46
CA THR A 82 23.92 26.89 -40.64
C THR A 82 24.71 27.38 -39.43
N VAL A 83 24.37 26.88 -38.23
CA VAL A 83 25.13 27.09 -36.99
C VAL A 83 25.60 25.76 -36.42
N ARG A 84 26.84 25.73 -35.94
CA ARG A 84 27.38 24.64 -35.11
C ARG A 84 27.22 24.99 -33.65
N ILE A 85 26.33 24.28 -32.95
CA ILE A 85 26.09 24.48 -31.52
C ILE A 85 26.95 23.48 -30.75
N LYS A 86 27.89 23.99 -29.95
CA LYS A 86 28.80 23.19 -29.12
C LYS A 86 28.40 23.23 -27.65
N ASN A 87 28.74 22.17 -26.91
CA ASN A 87 28.39 22.01 -25.49
C ASN A 87 26.88 22.08 -25.22
N LEU A 88 26.06 21.63 -26.18
CA LEU A 88 24.61 21.57 -25.98
C LEU A 88 24.31 20.55 -24.88
N LEU A 89 23.41 20.89 -23.96
CA LEU A 89 22.94 19.93 -22.97
C LEU A 89 22.20 18.77 -23.67
N HIS A 90 22.68 17.53 -23.53
CA HIS A 90 21.93 16.34 -23.92
C HIS A 90 20.99 15.91 -22.80
N SER A 91 19.74 16.40 -22.83
CA SER A 91 18.70 16.14 -21.84
C SER A 91 17.39 15.78 -22.54
N ASP A 92 16.41 15.27 -21.79
CA ASP A 92 15.07 15.03 -22.32
C ASP A 92 14.45 16.32 -22.89
N ASP A 93 14.66 17.47 -22.24
CA ASP A 93 14.14 18.78 -22.70
C ASP A 93 14.66 19.15 -24.09
N THR A 94 15.98 19.07 -24.30
CA THR A 94 16.61 19.42 -25.59
C THR A 94 16.32 18.39 -26.66
N LYS A 95 16.22 17.10 -26.29
CA LYS A 95 15.77 16.04 -27.19
C LYS A 95 14.35 16.29 -27.70
N HIS A 96 13.39 16.51 -26.81
CA HIS A 96 12.01 16.84 -27.19
C HIS A 96 11.92 18.11 -28.04
N MET A 97 12.78 19.10 -27.77
CA MET A 97 12.86 20.32 -28.58
C MET A 97 13.38 20.05 -29.99
N LEU A 98 14.45 19.26 -30.15
CA LEU A 98 14.99 18.86 -31.45
C LEU A 98 13.96 18.05 -32.24
N ASP A 99 13.29 17.09 -31.60
CA ASP A 99 12.24 16.27 -32.20
C ASP A 99 11.06 17.14 -32.68
N ALA A 100 10.62 18.10 -31.87
CA ALA A 100 9.54 19.02 -32.22
C ALA A 100 9.91 19.95 -33.39
N VAL A 101 11.12 20.52 -33.38
CA VAL A 101 11.61 21.37 -34.48
C VAL A 101 11.71 20.57 -35.78
N SER A 102 12.20 19.33 -35.71
CA SER A 102 12.30 18.42 -36.85
C SER A 102 10.91 18.06 -37.39
N ALA A 103 9.95 17.73 -36.50
CA ALA A 103 8.57 17.42 -36.87
C ALA A 103 7.84 18.60 -37.53
N LEU A 104 8.18 19.83 -37.14
CA LEU A 104 7.66 21.07 -37.75
C LEU A 104 8.43 21.49 -39.01
N GLN A 105 9.43 20.72 -39.44
CA GLN A 105 10.33 21.06 -40.56
C GLN A 105 10.94 22.47 -40.43
N GLY A 106 11.18 22.91 -39.18
CA GLY A 106 11.71 24.23 -38.88
C GLY A 106 13.21 24.35 -39.18
N ALA A 107 13.94 23.24 -39.15
CA ALA A 107 15.37 23.18 -39.46
C ALA A 107 15.78 21.78 -39.92
N GLN A 108 16.88 21.71 -40.68
CA GLN A 108 17.63 20.47 -40.86
C GLN A 108 18.63 20.34 -39.71
N ILE A 109 18.60 19.19 -39.03
CA ILE A 109 19.44 18.91 -37.87
C ILE A 109 20.35 17.72 -38.21
N SER A 110 21.64 17.89 -37.99
CA SER A 110 22.65 16.82 -38.07
C SER A 110 23.64 16.94 -36.91
N THR A 111 24.52 15.96 -36.76
CA THR A 111 25.53 15.92 -35.70
C THR A 111 26.94 15.77 -36.27
N GLU A 112 27.90 16.50 -35.70
CA GLU A 112 29.34 16.34 -35.90
C GLU A 112 30.00 15.83 -34.59
N ASP A 113 31.30 15.52 -34.61
CA ASP A 113 32.09 15.18 -33.42
C ASP A 113 31.52 14.05 -32.54
N GLY A 114 30.91 13.04 -33.16
CA GLY A 114 30.33 11.91 -32.43
C GLY A 114 29.05 12.25 -31.64
N GLY A 115 28.41 13.39 -31.93
CA GLY A 115 27.18 13.84 -31.27
C GLY A 115 27.34 15.12 -30.44
N GLU A 116 28.57 15.50 -30.11
CA GLU A 116 28.89 16.65 -29.24
C GLU A 116 28.60 18.01 -29.89
N THR A 117 28.63 18.06 -31.23
CA THR A 117 28.31 19.26 -32.00
C THR A 117 26.98 19.04 -32.74
N ILE A 118 25.97 19.85 -32.42
CA ILE A 118 24.69 19.85 -33.14
C ILE A 118 24.75 20.90 -34.24
N VAL A 119 24.58 20.46 -35.48
CA VAL A 119 24.56 21.32 -36.66
C VAL A 119 23.11 21.61 -37.02
N VAL A 120 22.70 22.87 -36.92
CA VAL A 120 21.34 23.31 -37.22
C VAL A 120 21.36 24.22 -38.43
N THR A 121 20.69 23.81 -39.50
CA THR A 121 20.43 24.65 -40.67
C THR A 121 18.98 25.11 -40.63
N GLY A 122 18.78 26.34 -40.18
CA GLY A 122 17.46 26.93 -39.96
C GLY A 122 16.74 27.28 -41.27
N ASN A 123 15.41 27.23 -41.25
CA ASN A 123 14.56 27.47 -42.42
C ASN A 123 13.95 28.90 -42.44
N GLY A 124 14.53 29.86 -41.72
CA GLY A 124 14.08 31.24 -41.73
C GLY A 124 12.65 31.45 -41.22
N GLY A 125 12.20 30.62 -40.26
CA GLY A 125 10.87 30.71 -39.66
C GLY A 125 9.73 30.15 -40.52
N LYS A 126 10.03 29.40 -41.58
CA LYS A 126 9.05 28.71 -42.44
C LYS A 126 8.72 27.31 -41.90
N LEU A 127 8.11 27.25 -40.72
CA LEU A 127 7.67 25.99 -40.12
C LEU A 127 6.35 25.52 -40.71
N LEU A 128 6.15 24.21 -40.79
CA LEU A 128 4.96 23.58 -41.37
C LEU A 128 4.21 22.73 -40.34
N SER A 129 2.88 22.71 -40.45
CA SER A 129 2.03 21.89 -39.59
C SER A 129 2.25 20.39 -39.81
N THR A 130 2.02 19.59 -38.77
CA THR A 130 2.24 18.14 -38.76
C THR A 130 1.01 17.39 -38.25
N ASN A 131 0.80 16.15 -38.73
CA ASN A 131 -0.28 15.27 -38.29
C ASN A 131 -0.03 14.65 -36.91
N ASN A 132 1.24 14.62 -36.47
CA ASN A 132 1.61 14.05 -35.18
C ASN A 132 1.49 15.10 -34.08
N GLU A 133 0.98 14.69 -32.92
CA GLU A 133 1.10 15.52 -31.72
C GLU A 133 2.57 15.69 -31.34
N LEU A 134 2.96 16.90 -30.94
CA LEU A 134 4.31 17.16 -30.45
C LEU A 134 4.36 16.80 -28.96
N TYR A 135 4.84 15.59 -28.67
CA TYR A 135 5.01 15.11 -27.30
C TYR A 135 6.29 15.68 -26.67
N LEU A 136 6.12 16.41 -25.56
CA LEU A 136 7.20 17.15 -24.90
C LEU A 136 7.62 16.57 -23.54
N GLY A 137 7.17 15.36 -23.19
CA GLY A 137 7.44 14.77 -21.88
C GLY A 137 7.00 15.69 -20.73
N ASN A 138 7.90 15.97 -19.79
CA ASN A 138 7.73 16.99 -18.74
C ASN A 138 8.60 18.25 -18.98
N ALA A 139 8.97 18.53 -20.23
CA ALA A 139 9.88 19.62 -20.59
C ALA A 139 9.20 20.99 -20.50
N GLY A 140 9.26 21.60 -19.31
CA GLY A 140 8.59 22.87 -19.01
C GLY A 140 8.97 23.95 -20.00
N THR A 141 10.26 24.21 -20.16
CA THR A 141 10.80 25.23 -21.06
C THR A 141 10.39 24.99 -22.52
N ALA A 142 10.46 23.73 -22.97
CA ALA A 142 10.09 23.37 -24.34
C ALA A 142 8.61 23.67 -24.63
N SER A 143 7.70 23.29 -23.74
CA SER A 143 6.27 23.58 -23.92
C SER A 143 5.96 25.06 -24.05
N ARG A 144 6.59 25.93 -23.25
CA ARG A 144 6.37 27.38 -23.33
C ARG A 144 6.92 27.94 -24.64
N PHE A 145 8.17 27.61 -24.98
CA PHE A 145 8.82 28.11 -26.18
C PHE A 145 8.10 27.67 -27.45
N LEU A 146 7.74 26.38 -27.52
CA LEU A 146 7.04 25.80 -28.65
C LEU A 146 5.60 26.29 -28.77
N THR A 147 4.97 26.80 -27.71
CA THR A 147 3.63 27.40 -27.81
C THR A 147 3.66 28.66 -28.68
N THR A 148 4.62 29.56 -28.47
CA THR A 148 4.79 30.73 -29.34
C THR A 148 5.28 30.34 -30.74
N VAL A 149 6.19 29.37 -30.85
CA VAL A 149 6.67 28.91 -32.17
C VAL A 149 5.54 28.24 -32.97
N ALA A 150 4.66 27.47 -32.32
CA ALA A 150 3.50 26.87 -32.98
C ALA A 150 2.54 27.93 -33.53
N ALA A 151 2.46 29.09 -32.89
CA ALA A 151 1.70 30.24 -33.40
C ALA A 151 2.34 30.91 -34.64
N LEU A 152 3.55 30.50 -35.06
CA LEU A 152 4.21 30.95 -36.29
C LEU A 152 4.04 29.96 -37.45
N VAL A 153 3.54 28.75 -37.19
CA VAL A 153 3.52 27.63 -38.13
C VAL A 153 2.55 27.90 -39.29
N GLU A 154 3.01 27.61 -40.51
CA GLU A 154 2.21 27.66 -41.73
C GLU A 154 1.54 26.31 -42.01
N VAL A 155 0.46 26.31 -42.80
CA VAL A 155 -0.27 25.09 -43.13
C VAL A 155 0.51 24.29 -44.18
N SER A 156 0.86 23.05 -43.83
CA SER A 156 1.42 22.10 -44.80
C SER A 156 0.38 21.74 -45.87
N SER A 157 0.80 21.58 -47.13
CA SER A 157 -0.09 21.30 -48.27
C SER A 157 -1.02 20.10 -48.07
N ASN A 158 -0.59 19.12 -47.27
CA ASN A 158 -1.35 17.90 -46.92
C ASN A 158 -1.51 17.72 -45.39
N GLY A 159 -1.24 18.77 -44.61
CA GLY A 159 -1.27 18.72 -43.15
C GLY A 159 -2.53 19.34 -42.53
N PRO A 160 -2.68 19.20 -41.20
CA PRO A 160 -3.80 19.80 -40.50
C PRO A 160 -3.62 21.31 -40.41
N LYS A 161 -4.73 22.05 -40.26
CA LYS A 161 -4.71 23.50 -40.03
C LYS A 161 -4.36 23.88 -38.58
N HIS A 162 -3.66 23.01 -37.86
CA HIS A 162 -3.30 23.22 -36.46
C HIS A 162 -2.07 22.38 -36.07
N VAL A 163 -1.52 22.68 -34.91
CA VAL A 163 -0.49 21.90 -34.22
C VAL A 163 -1.00 21.57 -32.81
N VAL A 164 -0.73 20.35 -32.34
CA VAL A 164 -1.05 19.93 -30.97
C VAL A 164 0.23 19.78 -30.17
N LEU A 165 0.32 20.49 -29.04
CA LEU A 165 1.39 20.34 -28.05
C LEU A 165 0.86 19.53 -26.87
N THR A 166 1.54 18.43 -26.53
CA THR A 166 1.15 17.55 -25.43
C THR A 166 2.36 17.11 -24.61
N GLY A 167 2.13 16.37 -23.53
CA GLY A 167 3.17 15.86 -22.65
C GLY A 167 2.63 14.80 -21.70
N ASN A 168 3.45 14.41 -20.72
CA ASN A 168 3.04 13.44 -19.71
C ASN A 168 1.95 14.01 -18.77
N ALA A 169 1.40 13.17 -17.89
CA ALA A 169 0.33 13.57 -16.97
C ALA A 169 0.68 14.83 -16.16
N ARG A 170 1.93 14.93 -15.67
CA ARG A 170 2.38 16.09 -14.90
C ARG A 170 2.47 17.37 -15.72
N MET A 171 2.87 17.28 -16.99
CA MET A 171 2.85 18.43 -17.90
C MET A 171 1.44 18.99 -18.10
N GLN A 172 0.44 18.10 -18.13
CA GLN A 172 -0.97 18.48 -18.29
C GLN A 172 -1.58 19.16 -17.04
N GLU A 173 -0.82 19.26 -15.95
CA GLU A 173 -1.18 20.02 -14.75
C GLU A 173 -0.36 21.31 -14.61
N ARG A 174 0.66 21.52 -15.45
CA ARG A 174 1.59 22.65 -15.33
C ARG A 174 1.02 23.92 -15.95
N PRO A 175 1.13 25.08 -15.28
CA PRO A 175 0.51 26.32 -15.71
C PRO A 175 1.17 26.91 -16.97
N ILE A 176 0.34 27.29 -17.94
CA ILE A 176 0.72 28.02 -19.17
C ILE A 176 -0.26 29.16 -19.53
N GLY A 177 -1.37 29.30 -18.79
CA GLY A 177 -2.43 30.30 -18.98
C GLY A 177 -1.97 31.69 -19.46
N PRO A 178 -1.13 32.39 -18.69
CA PRO A 178 -0.71 33.76 -19.05
C PRO A 178 -0.03 33.89 -20.42
N LEU A 179 0.65 32.85 -20.89
CA LEU A 179 1.24 32.84 -22.24
C LEU A 179 0.17 32.67 -23.31
N VAL A 180 -0.80 31.79 -23.08
CA VAL A 180 -1.94 31.58 -23.99
C VAL A 180 -2.77 32.85 -24.08
N ASP A 181 -3.09 33.49 -22.95
CA ASP A 181 -3.85 34.74 -22.90
C ASP A 181 -3.17 35.84 -23.73
N ALA A 182 -1.85 36.00 -23.59
CA ALA A 182 -1.09 37.00 -24.33
C ALA A 182 -1.06 36.73 -25.85
N LEU A 183 -0.92 35.46 -26.26
CA LEU A 183 -0.93 35.09 -27.68
C LEU A 183 -2.34 35.22 -28.28
N THR A 184 -3.38 34.85 -27.54
CA THR A 184 -4.77 34.98 -27.97
C THR A 184 -5.22 36.43 -28.06
N ALA A 185 -4.85 37.27 -27.09
CA ALA A 185 -5.03 38.71 -27.17
C ALA A 185 -4.32 39.31 -28.40
N ASN A 186 -3.21 38.71 -28.84
CA ASN A 186 -2.48 39.09 -30.04
C ASN A 186 -2.89 38.32 -31.31
N GLY A 187 -4.11 37.77 -31.34
CA GLY A 187 -4.73 37.24 -32.55
C GLY A 187 -4.43 35.78 -32.90
N SER A 188 -3.76 35.03 -32.02
CA SER A 188 -3.60 33.57 -32.15
C SER A 188 -4.82 32.80 -31.64
N SER A 189 -5.24 31.77 -32.37
CA SER A 189 -6.33 30.88 -31.98
C SER A 189 -5.76 29.65 -31.28
N ILE A 190 -6.00 29.54 -29.96
CA ILE A 190 -5.45 28.49 -29.09
C ILE A 190 -6.58 27.88 -28.27
N GLN A 191 -6.71 26.56 -28.31
CA GLN A 191 -7.72 25.80 -27.56
C GLN A 191 -7.05 24.84 -26.58
N TYR A 192 -7.53 24.84 -25.32
CA TYR A 192 -7.23 23.81 -24.35
C TYR A 192 -8.00 22.52 -24.70
N LEU A 193 -7.30 21.40 -24.84
CA LEU A 193 -7.93 20.11 -25.18
C LEU A 193 -8.40 19.32 -23.94
N ASN A 194 -7.84 19.62 -22.77
CA ASN A 194 -8.15 18.93 -21.53
C ASN A 194 -8.55 19.93 -20.43
N ARG A 195 -7.61 20.33 -19.56
CA ARG A 195 -7.84 21.30 -18.49
C ARG A 195 -7.44 22.71 -18.92
N GLU A 196 -8.26 23.68 -18.55
CA GLU A 196 -7.95 25.10 -18.78
C GLU A 196 -6.69 25.52 -17.99
N GLY A 197 -5.83 26.30 -18.65
CA GLY A 197 -4.59 26.81 -18.05
C GLY A 197 -3.37 25.89 -18.16
N SER A 198 -3.47 24.69 -18.74
CA SER A 198 -2.37 23.73 -18.92
C SER A 198 -2.41 23.00 -20.27
N LEU A 199 -1.39 22.21 -20.61
CA LEU A 199 -1.41 21.35 -21.81
C LEU A 199 -2.47 20.23 -21.66
N PRO A 200 -2.93 19.58 -22.76
CA PRO A 200 -2.54 19.78 -24.16
C PRO A 200 -3.18 21.00 -24.82
N LEU A 201 -2.44 21.64 -25.72
CA LEU A 201 -2.87 22.83 -26.46
C LEU A 201 -3.02 22.51 -27.95
N LYS A 202 -4.14 22.90 -28.55
CA LYS A 202 -4.35 22.91 -30.00
C LYS A 202 -4.25 24.35 -30.50
N ILE A 203 -3.27 24.61 -31.36
CA ILE A 203 -2.91 25.95 -31.84
C ILE A 203 -3.15 26.00 -33.35
N GLU A 204 -3.96 26.95 -33.82
CA GLU A 204 -4.28 27.09 -35.24
C GLU A 204 -3.05 27.52 -36.06
N ALA A 205 -2.83 26.87 -37.20
CA ALA A 205 -1.72 27.15 -38.11
C ALA A 205 -2.19 28.01 -39.30
N GLY A 206 -1.26 28.76 -39.90
CA GLY A 206 -1.50 29.58 -41.09
C GLY A 206 -1.72 31.07 -40.82
N LYS A 207 -1.95 31.46 -39.56
CA LYS A 207 -2.03 32.86 -39.15
C LYS A 207 -1.08 33.15 -37.99
N ARG A 208 -0.03 33.92 -38.27
CA ARG A 208 0.91 34.42 -37.25
C ARG A 208 0.22 35.42 -36.34
N PHE A 209 0.68 35.56 -35.09
CA PHE A 209 0.19 36.63 -34.20
C PHE A 209 0.49 38.02 -34.77
N ASN A 210 -0.37 38.99 -34.47
CA ASN A 210 -0.44 40.25 -35.20
C ASN A 210 0.83 41.10 -35.00
N GLY A 211 1.27 41.29 -33.77
CA GLY A 211 2.36 42.20 -33.43
C GLY A 211 1.85 43.41 -32.65
N GLY A 212 2.49 44.58 -32.78
CA GLY A 212 2.08 45.77 -32.03
C GLY A 212 2.38 45.66 -30.53
N ARG A 213 1.54 46.25 -29.67
CA ARG A 213 1.75 46.24 -28.22
C ARG A 213 1.26 44.92 -27.60
N ILE A 214 2.17 44.20 -26.94
CA ILE A 214 1.86 43.00 -26.15
C ILE A 214 2.18 43.30 -24.69
N GLU A 215 1.24 43.07 -23.79
CA GLU A 215 1.41 43.32 -22.37
C GLU A 215 1.42 42.02 -21.57
N LEU A 216 2.33 41.95 -20.61
CA LEU A 216 2.51 40.82 -19.70
C LEU A 216 2.75 41.35 -18.29
N ALA A 217 2.25 40.68 -17.25
CA ALA A 217 2.56 41.10 -15.89
C ALA A 217 4.05 40.91 -15.55
N ALA A 218 4.64 41.85 -14.81
CA ALA A 218 6.05 41.81 -14.39
C ALA A 218 6.37 40.61 -13.48
N THR A 219 5.37 40.10 -12.76
CA THR A 219 5.46 38.97 -11.83
C THR A 219 5.38 37.60 -12.50
N ILE A 220 5.15 37.52 -13.82
CA ILE A 220 4.99 36.24 -14.51
C ILE A 220 6.32 35.55 -14.79
N SER A 221 6.23 34.25 -15.10
CA SER A 221 7.37 33.39 -15.43
C SER A 221 8.22 33.93 -16.58
N SER A 222 9.54 33.89 -16.40
CA SER A 222 10.54 34.28 -17.41
C SER A 222 10.42 33.51 -18.72
N GLN A 223 9.91 32.29 -18.67
CA GLN A 223 9.73 31.44 -19.83
C GLN A 223 8.70 32.01 -20.82
N TYR A 224 7.64 32.67 -20.31
CA TYR A 224 6.61 33.25 -21.16
C TYR A 224 7.14 34.46 -21.92
N VAL A 225 7.79 35.39 -21.20
CA VAL A 225 8.39 36.61 -21.77
C VAL A 225 9.48 36.25 -22.79
N SER A 226 10.40 35.34 -22.43
CA SER A 226 11.45 34.88 -23.35
C SER A 226 10.88 34.17 -24.58
N SER A 227 9.78 33.40 -24.43
CA SER A 227 9.13 32.75 -25.56
C SER A 227 8.62 33.76 -26.59
N ILE A 228 7.93 34.81 -26.11
CA ILE A 228 7.40 35.88 -26.97
C ILE A 228 8.55 36.67 -27.61
N LEU A 229 9.60 37.02 -26.85
CA LEU A 229 10.79 37.69 -27.39
C LEU A 229 11.40 36.94 -28.57
N MET A 230 11.58 35.62 -28.44
CA MET A 230 12.18 34.82 -29.51
C MET A 230 11.30 34.72 -30.77
N GLY A 231 9.97 34.64 -30.61
CA GLY A 231 9.03 34.56 -31.73
C GLY A 231 8.65 35.91 -32.35
N ALA A 232 8.75 37.00 -31.58
CA ALA A 232 8.30 38.34 -31.95
C ALA A 232 8.84 38.86 -33.30
N PRO A 233 10.10 38.59 -33.71
CA PRO A 233 10.58 39.05 -35.02
C PRO A 233 9.79 38.52 -36.23
N TYR A 234 9.03 37.43 -36.04
CA TYR A 234 8.25 36.77 -37.09
C TYR A 234 6.77 37.13 -37.07
N ALA A 235 6.33 38.03 -36.18
CA ALA A 235 4.98 38.58 -36.14
C ALA A 235 4.60 39.31 -37.45
N GLN A 236 3.31 39.62 -37.64
CA GLN A 236 2.88 40.35 -38.83
C GLN A 236 3.41 41.80 -38.85
N GLU A 237 3.53 42.42 -37.69
CA GLU A 237 4.06 43.78 -37.45
C GLU A 237 5.14 43.80 -36.36
N PRO A 238 6.01 44.82 -36.28
CA PRO A 238 6.95 44.98 -35.17
C PRO A 238 6.26 44.93 -33.80
N VAL A 239 6.94 44.38 -32.80
CA VAL A 239 6.38 44.14 -31.47
C VAL A 239 6.93 45.17 -30.47
N THR A 240 6.05 45.72 -29.64
CA THR A 240 6.41 46.45 -28.42
C THR A 240 5.94 45.63 -27.23
N LEU A 241 6.87 44.98 -26.54
CA LEU A 241 6.59 44.12 -25.39
C LEU A 241 6.71 44.94 -24.10
N SER A 242 5.63 45.11 -23.35
CA SER A 242 5.60 45.88 -22.11
C SER A 242 5.30 44.99 -20.90
N LEU A 243 6.11 45.11 -19.85
CA LEU A 243 5.92 44.36 -18.60
C LEU A 243 5.27 45.24 -17.53
N VAL A 244 3.99 44.99 -17.25
CA VAL A 244 3.16 45.82 -16.37
C VAL A 244 3.19 45.34 -14.92
N GLY A 245 3.20 46.26 -13.95
CA GLY A 245 3.09 45.92 -12.52
C GLY A 245 4.39 45.91 -11.72
N GLY A 246 5.45 46.59 -12.19
CA GLY A 246 6.67 46.85 -11.42
C GLY A 246 7.92 46.15 -11.97
N LYS A 247 8.94 45.99 -11.12
CA LYS A 247 10.21 45.34 -11.49
C LYS A 247 9.96 43.87 -11.87
N PRO A 248 10.36 43.42 -13.07
CA PRO A 248 10.13 42.05 -13.50
C PRO A 248 11.07 41.10 -12.77
N ILE A 249 10.49 40.04 -12.19
CA ILE A 249 11.22 38.94 -11.52
C ILE A 249 12.15 38.21 -12.51
N SER A 250 11.90 38.40 -13.81
CA SER A 250 12.50 37.68 -14.92
C SER A 250 13.63 38.45 -15.64
N GLN A 251 14.09 39.59 -15.11
CA GLN A 251 14.99 40.51 -15.80
C GLN A 251 16.24 39.83 -16.39
N LEU A 252 16.93 38.98 -15.61
CA LEU A 252 18.15 38.32 -16.09
C LEU A 252 17.90 37.35 -17.25
N TYR A 253 16.75 36.68 -17.27
CA TYR A 253 16.38 35.83 -18.40
C TYR A 253 15.98 36.63 -19.62
N ILE A 254 15.40 37.83 -19.44
CA ILE A 254 15.12 38.76 -20.53
C ILE A 254 16.43 39.25 -21.14
N ASP A 255 17.36 39.71 -20.30
CA ASP A 255 18.67 40.19 -20.72
C ASP A 255 19.47 39.09 -21.45
N MET A 256 19.45 37.86 -20.93
CA MET A 256 20.01 36.68 -21.60
C MET A 256 19.38 36.47 -22.97
N THR A 257 18.05 36.51 -23.07
CA THR A 257 17.35 36.28 -24.34
C THR A 257 17.70 37.35 -25.36
N ILE A 258 17.73 38.63 -24.95
CA ILE A 258 18.10 39.76 -25.82
C ILE A 258 19.54 39.66 -26.29
N ALA A 259 20.49 39.33 -25.39
CA ALA A 259 21.89 39.13 -25.75
C ALA A 259 22.04 37.99 -26.78
N MET A 260 21.31 36.89 -26.59
CA MET A 260 21.28 35.79 -27.56
C MET A 260 20.65 36.21 -28.89
N MET A 261 19.53 36.92 -28.89
CA MET A 261 18.91 37.43 -30.12
C MET A 261 19.88 38.31 -30.91
N LYS A 262 20.68 39.14 -30.22
CA LYS A 262 21.73 39.97 -30.83
C LYS A 262 22.83 39.13 -31.47
N ASN A 263 23.27 38.05 -30.81
CA ASN A 263 24.24 37.10 -31.38
C ASN A 263 23.70 36.39 -32.63
N PHE A 264 22.37 36.23 -32.74
CA PHE A 264 21.66 35.73 -33.91
C PHE A 264 21.17 36.86 -34.84
N GLY A 265 21.74 38.06 -34.74
CA GLY A 265 21.56 39.15 -35.70
C GLY A 265 20.30 40.00 -35.54
N VAL A 266 19.55 39.87 -34.45
CA VAL A 266 18.36 40.70 -34.16
C VAL A 266 18.59 41.57 -32.93
N GLU A 267 18.55 42.88 -33.12
CA GLU A 267 18.76 43.85 -32.04
C GLU A 267 17.42 44.29 -31.43
N VAL A 268 17.26 44.05 -30.13
CA VAL A 268 16.11 44.52 -29.33
C VAL A 268 16.50 45.81 -28.62
N VAL A 269 15.67 46.84 -28.73
CA VAL A 269 15.93 48.16 -28.14
C VAL A 269 15.03 48.35 -26.92
N LYS A 270 15.62 48.58 -25.75
CA LYS A 270 14.85 48.96 -24.55
C LYS A 270 14.29 50.37 -24.73
N SER A 271 13.02 50.58 -24.38
CA SER A 271 12.39 51.91 -24.46
C SER A 271 13.10 52.91 -23.53
N THR A 272 13.24 54.15 -24.01
CA THR A 272 13.76 55.28 -23.22
C THR A 272 12.65 56.06 -22.53
N THR A 273 11.38 55.82 -22.88
CA THR A 273 10.21 56.55 -22.38
C THR A 273 9.34 55.73 -21.44
N GLU A 274 9.36 54.40 -21.56
CA GLU A 274 8.59 53.48 -20.71
C GLU A 274 9.52 52.43 -20.10
N GLU A 275 9.50 52.30 -18.77
CA GLU A 275 10.29 51.31 -18.06
C GLU A 275 9.75 49.89 -18.32
N HIS A 276 10.67 48.91 -18.40
CA HIS A 276 10.35 47.51 -18.72
C HIS A 276 9.59 47.28 -20.04
N THR A 277 9.71 48.22 -20.98
CA THR A 277 9.19 48.10 -22.35
C THR A 277 10.34 47.87 -23.34
N TYR A 278 10.14 46.95 -24.28
CA TYR A 278 11.13 46.51 -25.27
C TYR A 278 10.56 46.60 -26.69
N HIS A 279 11.29 47.23 -27.59
CA HIS A 279 10.96 47.32 -29.01
C HIS A 279 11.69 46.22 -29.78
N ILE A 280 10.93 45.30 -30.37
CA ILE A 280 11.43 44.19 -31.15
C ILE A 280 11.09 44.41 -32.63
N PRO A 281 12.09 44.45 -33.53
CA PRO A 281 11.84 44.64 -34.95
C PRO A 281 11.23 43.40 -35.60
N LYS A 282 10.49 43.59 -36.68
CA LYS A 282 10.15 42.49 -37.60
C LYS A 282 11.40 42.15 -38.42
N ALA A 283 11.98 40.98 -38.18
CA ALA A 283 13.27 40.58 -38.73
C ALA A 283 13.41 39.06 -38.79
N THR A 284 14.41 38.58 -39.53
CA THR A 284 14.80 37.18 -39.58
C THR A 284 16.13 37.02 -38.87
N TYR A 285 16.28 36.02 -37.99
CA TYR A 285 17.58 35.73 -37.38
C TYR A 285 18.60 35.29 -38.43
N LYS A 286 19.85 35.71 -38.24
CA LYS A 286 21.01 35.26 -39.01
C LYS A 286 21.86 34.34 -38.13
N ASN A 287 21.90 33.06 -38.49
CA ASN A 287 22.66 32.08 -37.73
C ASN A 287 24.16 32.41 -37.78
N PRO A 288 24.86 32.48 -36.64
CA PRO A 288 26.32 32.56 -36.61
C PRO A 288 26.93 31.24 -37.09
N GLU A 289 28.20 31.23 -37.49
CA GLU A 289 28.88 29.99 -37.91
C GLU A 289 28.99 28.98 -36.75
N GLU A 290 29.24 29.48 -35.54
CA GLU A 290 29.41 28.70 -34.33
C GLU A 290 28.74 29.41 -33.13
N TYR A 291 28.16 28.62 -32.23
CA TYR A 291 27.64 29.10 -30.95
C TYR A 291 27.98 28.12 -29.83
N VAL A 292 28.77 28.56 -28.86
CA VAL A 292 29.18 27.73 -27.71
C VAL A 292 28.26 28.00 -26.53
N ILE A 293 27.63 26.95 -26.01
CA ILE A 293 26.77 27.04 -24.83
C ILE A 293 27.65 27.08 -23.57
N GLU A 294 27.46 28.09 -22.71
CA GLU A 294 28.09 28.12 -21.38
C GLU A 294 27.64 26.92 -20.54
N SER A 295 28.49 26.42 -19.63
CA SER A 295 28.06 25.42 -18.65
C SER A 295 26.95 25.97 -17.75
N ASP A 296 26.08 25.08 -17.27
CA ASP A 296 24.94 25.43 -16.44
C ASP A 296 25.39 25.99 -15.08
N ALA A 297 25.16 27.28 -14.85
CA ALA A 297 25.62 27.95 -13.63
C ALA A 297 24.91 27.44 -12.37
N SER A 298 23.64 27.03 -12.49
CA SER A 298 22.94 26.31 -11.43
C SER A 298 23.65 25.00 -11.08
N SER A 299 24.00 24.18 -12.07
CA SER A 299 24.69 22.91 -11.87
C SER A 299 26.11 23.10 -11.35
N ALA A 300 26.78 24.18 -11.75
CA ALA A 300 28.09 24.56 -11.20
C ALA A 300 28.06 24.81 -9.68
N THR A 301 26.91 25.12 -9.10
CA THR A 301 26.82 25.32 -7.65
C THR A 301 27.14 24.07 -6.84
N TYR A 302 26.80 22.86 -7.34
CA TYR A 302 27.02 21.61 -6.60
C TYR A 302 28.51 21.25 -6.39
N PRO A 303 29.38 21.23 -7.41
CA PRO A 303 30.82 21.00 -7.23
C PRO A 303 31.50 22.13 -6.42
N LEU A 304 31.07 23.38 -6.60
CA LEU A 304 31.60 24.50 -5.80
C LEU A 304 31.17 24.40 -4.33
N ALA A 305 29.93 23.96 -4.06
CA ALA A 305 29.44 23.70 -2.72
C ALA A 305 30.11 22.48 -2.08
N PHE A 306 30.44 21.44 -2.86
CA PHE A 306 31.25 20.32 -2.37
C PHE A 306 32.57 20.83 -1.80
N ALA A 307 33.30 21.68 -2.54
CA ALA A 307 34.54 22.30 -2.07
C ALA A 307 34.32 23.13 -0.80
N ALA A 308 33.26 23.95 -0.79
CA ALA A 308 32.89 24.77 0.37
C ALA A 308 32.62 23.93 1.64
N MET A 309 31.88 22.83 1.52
CA MET A 309 31.45 22.00 2.65
C MET A 309 32.58 21.09 3.17
N THR A 310 33.49 20.66 2.30
CA THR A 310 34.57 19.71 2.64
C THR A 310 35.90 20.38 2.95
N GLY A 311 36.07 21.66 2.60
CA GLY A 311 37.31 22.40 2.76
C GLY A 311 38.36 22.11 1.67
N THR A 312 37.93 21.55 0.54
CA THR A 312 38.79 21.31 -0.63
C THR A 312 38.72 22.48 -1.62
N SER A 313 39.34 22.32 -2.79
CA SER A 313 39.33 23.29 -3.88
C SER A 313 38.66 22.72 -5.13
N CYS A 314 37.80 23.51 -5.78
CA CYS A 314 37.19 23.17 -7.06
C CYS A 314 37.19 24.35 -8.03
N THR A 315 37.46 24.07 -9.31
CA THR A 315 37.42 25.05 -10.40
C THR A 315 36.40 24.64 -11.45
N VAL A 316 35.52 25.58 -11.84
CA VAL A 316 34.65 25.50 -13.00
C VAL A 316 35.23 26.42 -14.09
N PRO A 317 35.83 25.87 -15.17
CA PRO A 317 36.75 26.60 -16.03
C PRO A 317 36.09 27.45 -17.13
N ASN A 318 34.76 27.38 -17.25
CA ASN A 318 33.98 28.00 -18.34
C ASN A 318 32.75 28.77 -17.83
N ILE A 319 32.75 29.15 -16.56
CA ILE A 319 31.81 30.10 -15.97
C ILE A 319 32.63 31.13 -15.19
N GLY A 320 32.55 32.40 -15.60
CA GLY A 320 33.20 33.52 -14.91
C GLY A 320 32.24 34.70 -14.74
N PHE A 321 32.78 35.88 -14.42
CA PHE A 321 31.95 37.05 -14.10
C PHE A 321 31.23 37.66 -15.31
N THR A 322 31.57 37.26 -16.54
CA THR A 322 30.86 37.70 -17.77
C THR A 322 29.69 36.79 -18.15
N SER A 323 29.45 35.70 -17.41
CA SER A 323 28.36 34.77 -17.68
C SER A 323 27.01 35.48 -17.72
N LEU A 324 26.16 35.11 -18.68
CA LEU A 324 24.79 35.62 -18.80
C LEU A 324 23.84 35.02 -17.74
N GLN A 325 24.32 34.09 -16.91
CA GLN A 325 23.51 33.34 -15.97
C GLN A 325 23.60 33.95 -14.57
N GLY A 326 22.45 34.31 -13.99
CA GLY A 326 22.39 34.89 -12.65
C GLY A 326 23.01 34.02 -11.56
N ASP A 327 22.83 32.70 -11.66
CA ASP A 327 23.39 31.70 -10.76
C ASP A 327 24.93 31.69 -10.72
N ALA A 328 25.64 32.26 -11.71
CA ALA A 328 27.10 32.38 -11.68
C ALA A 328 27.60 33.26 -10.52
N LYS A 329 26.72 34.08 -9.94
CA LYS A 329 26.98 34.88 -8.75
C LYS A 329 27.05 34.07 -7.46
N PHE A 330 26.58 32.83 -7.44
CA PHE A 330 26.56 31.98 -6.24
C PHE A 330 27.91 31.91 -5.51
N ALA A 331 29.01 31.76 -6.26
CA ALA A 331 30.34 31.69 -5.66
C ALA A 331 30.71 32.98 -4.90
N VAL A 332 30.44 34.14 -5.51
CA VAL A 332 30.84 35.45 -4.97
C VAL A 332 29.87 35.94 -3.90
N ASP A 333 28.56 35.78 -4.11
CA ASP A 333 27.52 36.37 -3.27
C ASP A 333 27.06 35.43 -2.13
N VAL A 334 27.35 34.12 -2.23
CA VAL A 334 27.01 33.13 -1.19
C VAL A 334 28.27 32.54 -0.56
N LEU A 335 29.11 31.83 -1.33
CA LEU A 335 30.20 31.05 -0.75
C LEU A 335 31.30 31.90 -0.13
N ARG A 336 31.69 33.02 -0.76
CA ARG A 336 32.70 33.93 -0.21
C ARG A 336 32.27 34.53 1.14
N PRO A 337 31.04 35.09 1.30
CA PRO A 337 30.51 35.50 2.60
C PRO A 337 30.45 34.38 3.65
N MET A 338 30.20 33.13 3.23
CA MET A 338 30.24 31.96 4.12
C MET A 338 31.66 31.54 4.53
N GLY A 339 32.70 32.22 4.05
CA GLY A 339 34.09 32.02 4.47
C GLY A 339 34.98 31.30 3.47
N CYS A 340 34.51 31.02 2.25
CA CYS A 340 35.33 30.46 1.19
C CYS A 340 36.27 31.51 0.56
N THR A 341 37.42 31.06 0.06
CA THR A 341 38.26 31.86 -0.84
C THR A 341 37.77 31.66 -2.26
N VAL A 342 37.38 32.75 -2.94
CA VAL A 342 36.75 32.69 -4.26
C VAL A 342 37.48 33.59 -5.24
N GLU A 343 38.07 32.99 -6.27
CA GLU A 343 38.71 33.67 -7.39
C GLU A 343 37.87 33.45 -8.66
N GLN A 344 37.41 34.54 -9.27
CA GLN A 344 36.58 34.49 -10.47
C GLN A 344 37.20 35.38 -11.54
N THR A 345 37.52 34.80 -12.70
CA THR A 345 38.00 35.49 -13.90
C THR A 345 36.84 35.74 -14.86
N GLU A 346 37.12 36.26 -16.07
CA GLU A 346 36.11 36.44 -17.11
C GLU A 346 35.39 35.13 -17.44
N THR A 347 36.11 34.00 -17.44
CA THR A 347 35.61 32.72 -17.94
C THR A 347 35.70 31.57 -16.94
N SER A 348 36.29 31.75 -15.76
CA SER A 348 36.51 30.67 -14.78
C SER A 348 36.18 31.08 -13.36
N THR A 349 35.74 30.13 -12.53
CA THR A 349 35.45 30.32 -11.11
C THR A 349 36.12 29.22 -10.29
N THR A 350 36.98 29.60 -9.35
CA THR A 350 37.64 28.71 -8.39
C THR A 350 37.17 29.02 -6.97
N VAL A 351 36.79 27.98 -6.22
CA VAL A 351 36.37 28.08 -4.82
C VAL A 351 37.22 27.14 -3.97
N VAL A 352 37.82 27.68 -2.91
CA VAL A 352 38.46 26.92 -1.83
C VAL A 352 37.61 27.06 -0.57
N GLY A 353 37.11 25.95 -0.05
CA GLY A 353 36.32 25.95 1.18
C GLY A 353 37.15 26.26 2.43
N PRO A 354 36.53 26.81 3.49
CA PRO A 354 37.18 26.88 4.80
C PRO A 354 37.38 25.47 5.37
N PRO A 355 38.19 25.30 6.43
CA PRO A 355 38.28 24.01 7.11
C PRO A 355 36.90 23.46 7.46
N ARG A 356 36.69 22.15 7.24
CA ARG A 356 35.39 21.47 7.39
C ARG A 356 34.70 21.84 8.71
N GLY A 357 33.45 22.30 8.62
CA GLY A 357 32.66 22.75 9.77
C GLY A 357 32.89 24.20 10.22
N GLN A 358 33.68 25.00 9.48
CA GLN A 358 33.92 26.42 9.76
C GLN A 358 33.20 27.38 8.79
N LEU A 359 32.18 26.89 8.08
CA LEU A 359 31.30 27.75 7.29
C LEU A 359 30.55 28.73 8.19
N LYS A 360 30.45 29.98 7.74
CA LYS A 360 29.74 31.06 8.44
C LYS A 360 28.31 31.19 7.92
N PRO A 361 27.31 31.44 8.79
CA PRO A 361 25.94 31.70 8.35
C PRO A 361 25.83 33.07 7.66
N LEU A 362 24.77 33.27 6.88
CA LEU A 362 24.45 34.54 6.23
C LEU A 362 23.23 35.17 6.88
N ALA A 363 23.39 36.34 7.53
CA ALA A 363 22.28 37.01 8.21
C ALA A 363 21.05 37.19 7.30
N THR A 364 21.25 37.62 6.06
CA THR A 364 20.25 37.59 4.98
C THR A 364 20.96 37.54 3.64
N VAL A 365 20.43 36.76 2.69
CA VAL A 365 20.86 36.75 1.29
C VAL A 365 19.64 36.77 0.37
N ASP A 366 19.60 37.77 -0.51
CA ASP A 366 18.61 37.83 -1.58
C ASP A 366 19.05 36.90 -2.72
N MET A 367 18.24 35.87 -2.98
CA MET A 367 18.50 34.91 -4.04
C MET A 367 17.52 35.06 -5.21
N GLU A 368 16.76 36.16 -5.35
CA GLU A 368 16.00 36.47 -6.58
C GLU A 368 16.85 36.28 -7.86
N PRO A 369 18.11 36.76 -7.93
CA PRO A 369 18.95 36.63 -9.13
C PRO A 369 19.42 35.21 -9.44
N MET A 370 19.43 34.34 -8.43
CA MET A 370 19.99 32.98 -8.46
C MET A 370 19.02 32.00 -7.79
N THR A 371 17.74 32.20 -8.07
CA THR A 371 16.61 31.57 -7.36
C THR A 371 16.72 30.06 -7.30
N ASP A 372 17.33 29.48 -8.33
CA ASP A 372 17.41 28.05 -8.57
C ASP A 372 18.60 27.41 -7.80
N ALA A 373 19.57 28.21 -7.34
CA ALA A 373 20.71 27.82 -6.51
C ALA A 373 20.39 27.77 -4.99
N PHE A 374 19.18 28.17 -4.58
CA PHE A 374 18.84 28.26 -3.16
C PHE A 374 18.89 26.91 -2.43
N LEU A 375 18.60 25.80 -3.13
CA LEU A 375 18.66 24.45 -2.55
C LEU A 375 20.09 24.09 -2.16
N THR A 376 21.06 24.44 -3.03
CA THR A 376 22.49 24.29 -2.76
C THR A 376 22.91 25.18 -1.59
N ALA A 377 22.51 26.46 -1.59
CA ALA A 377 22.79 27.36 -0.47
C ALA A 377 22.24 26.81 0.87
N SER A 378 21.05 26.21 0.82
CA SER A 378 20.38 25.68 2.00
C SER A 378 21.13 24.53 2.65
N VAL A 379 21.69 23.60 1.87
CA VAL A 379 22.49 22.48 2.42
C VAL A 379 23.87 22.93 2.92
N VAL A 380 24.45 23.98 2.33
CA VAL A 380 25.68 24.61 2.85
C VAL A 380 25.38 25.31 4.18
N ALA A 381 24.27 26.06 4.26
CA ALA A 381 23.81 26.74 5.46
C ALA A 381 23.44 25.78 6.60
N ALA A 382 22.94 24.58 6.27
CA ALA A 382 22.58 23.55 7.24
C ALA A 382 23.75 23.12 8.15
N ILE A 383 24.99 23.28 7.69
CA ILE A 383 26.21 22.95 8.45
C ILE A 383 27.04 24.18 8.89
N ALA A 384 26.49 25.38 8.74
CA ALA A 384 27.10 26.62 9.20
C ALA A 384 26.79 26.84 10.70
N ASN A 385 27.54 26.13 11.56
CA ASN A 385 27.29 26.06 13.00
C ASN A 385 27.52 27.41 13.71
N SER A 386 26.43 28.08 14.11
CA SER A 386 26.46 29.36 14.81
C SER A 386 25.19 29.55 15.66
N SER A 387 25.17 30.55 16.53
CA SER A 387 23.94 31.01 17.19
C SER A 387 23.02 31.81 16.26
N GLN A 388 23.52 32.21 15.08
CA GLN A 388 22.76 32.95 14.06
C GLN A 388 22.27 31.99 12.96
N SER A 389 21.02 32.16 12.54
CA SER A 389 20.42 31.46 11.40
C SER A 389 20.86 32.08 10.07
N THR A 390 20.70 31.32 8.98
CA THR A 390 20.81 31.84 7.62
C THR A 390 19.43 32.12 7.04
N SER A 391 19.19 33.35 6.56
CA SER A 391 17.92 33.72 5.91
C SER A 391 18.10 33.90 4.41
N ILE A 392 17.35 33.15 3.61
CA ILE A 392 17.33 33.24 2.14
C ILE A 392 15.97 33.82 1.72
N THR A 393 15.96 34.90 0.94
CA THR A 393 14.74 35.59 0.48
C THR A 393 14.67 35.68 -1.06
N GLY A 394 13.56 36.20 -1.62
CA GLY A 394 13.44 36.42 -3.07
C GLY A 394 13.14 35.16 -3.89
N ILE A 395 12.66 34.07 -3.27
CA ILE A 395 12.48 32.75 -3.89
C ILE A 395 11.03 32.24 -3.88
N ALA A 396 10.04 33.12 -3.76
CA ALA A 396 8.61 32.75 -3.75
C ALA A 396 8.18 31.86 -4.93
N ASN A 397 8.79 32.07 -6.10
CA ASN A 397 8.55 31.29 -7.32
C ASN A 397 8.92 29.80 -7.19
N GLN A 398 9.73 29.39 -6.21
CA GLN A 398 10.16 28.00 -5.99
C GLN A 398 9.05 27.10 -5.43
N ARG A 399 7.92 27.67 -5.00
CA ARG A 399 6.75 26.93 -4.49
C ARG A 399 5.96 26.21 -5.58
N VAL A 400 6.04 26.68 -6.83
CA VAL A 400 5.19 26.23 -7.96
C VAL A 400 6.01 25.74 -9.16
N LYS A 401 7.22 25.20 -8.90
CA LYS A 401 8.12 24.67 -9.94
C LYS A 401 7.81 23.20 -10.25
N GLU A 402 8.69 22.27 -9.89
CA GLU A 402 8.44 20.83 -10.08
C GLU A 402 7.62 20.29 -8.91
N CYS A 403 8.03 20.67 -7.69
CA CYS A 403 7.34 20.52 -6.43
C CYS A 403 7.34 21.86 -5.67
N ASN A 404 6.79 21.88 -4.46
CA ASN A 404 7.02 22.97 -3.52
C ASN A 404 8.42 22.82 -2.92
N ARG A 405 9.43 23.40 -3.59
CA ARG A 405 10.85 23.18 -3.23
C ARG A 405 11.19 23.75 -1.86
N ILE A 406 10.55 24.83 -1.43
CA ILE A 406 10.80 25.43 -0.10
C ILE A 406 10.35 24.45 0.99
N GLU A 407 9.12 23.96 0.89
CA GLU A 407 8.58 22.93 1.79
C GLU A 407 9.39 21.63 1.74
N ALA A 408 9.84 21.21 0.55
CA ALA A 408 10.70 20.05 0.38
C ALA A 408 12.03 20.23 1.15
N MET A 409 12.69 21.39 1.03
CA MET A 409 13.91 21.68 1.77
C MET A 409 13.68 21.67 3.28
N VAL A 410 12.61 22.31 3.77
CA VAL A 410 12.24 22.29 5.21
C VAL A 410 12.05 20.86 5.71
N THR A 411 11.26 20.07 4.99
CA THR A 411 10.89 18.70 5.37
C THR A 411 12.10 17.77 5.36
N GLN A 412 12.93 17.83 4.31
CA GLN A 412 14.07 16.94 4.17
C GLN A 412 15.23 17.35 5.09
N LEU A 413 15.50 18.65 5.30
CA LEU A 413 16.50 19.12 6.29
C LEU A 413 16.15 18.68 7.71
N ALA A 414 14.86 18.68 8.07
CA ALA A 414 14.41 18.21 9.39
C ALA A 414 14.81 16.76 9.68
N LYS A 415 14.89 15.89 8.65
CA LYS A 415 15.36 14.50 8.80
C LYS A 415 16.82 14.40 9.22
N PHE A 416 17.64 15.40 8.85
CA PHE A 416 19.02 15.54 9.28
C PHE A 416 19.14 16.21 10.66
N GLY A 417 18.02 16.57 11.31
CA GLY A 417 18.00 17.27 12.59
C GLY A 417 18.28 18.77 12.47
N VAL A 418 18.23 19.33 11.26
CA VAL A 418 18.41 20.76 10.99
C VAL A 418 17.04 21.42 10.99
N LEU A 419 16.84 22.43 11.85
CA LEU A 419 15.60 23.20 11.86
C LEU A 419 15.62 24.21 10.72
N ALA A 420 14.55 24.23 9.93
CA ALA A 420 14.33 25.26 8.93
C ALA A 420 12.88 25.75 9.00
N ASN A 421 12.67 27.04 8.79
CA ASN A 421 11.35 27.68 8.82
C ASN A 421 11.06 28.26 7.44
N GLU A 422 9.82 28.07 6.99
CA GLU A 422 9.35 28.68 5.76
C GLU A 422 9.02 30.17 6.00
N LEU A 423 9.53 31.05 5.14
CA LEU A 423 9.24 32.49 5.13
C LEU A 423 8.25 32.79 3.97
N PRO A 424 7.57 33.95 3.95
CA PRO A 424 6.63 34.30 2.88
C PRO A 424 7.21 34.11 1.47
N ASP A 425 8.45 34.56 1.25
CA ASP A 425 9.18 34.48 -0.01
C ASP A 425 10.55 33.81 0.13
N GLY A 426 10.74 32.95 1.14
CA GLY A 426 12.08 32.50 1.54
C GLY A 426 12.12 31.29 2.47
N ILE A 427 13.31 31.01 2.98
CA ILE A 427 13.58 29.97 3.98
C ILE A 427 14.62 30.48 4.99
N GLU A 428 14.38 30.20 6.27
CA GLU A 428 15.36 30.41 7.35
C GLU A 428 15.91 29.05 7.80
N ILE A 429 17.23 28.94 7.97
CA ILE A 429 17.92 27.68 8.28
C ILE A 429 18.80 27.87 9.51
N HIS A 430 18.57 27.04 10.53
CA HIS A 430 19.32 27.02 11.78
C HIS A 430 20.44 25.98 11.65
N GLY A 431 21.58 26.41 11.11
CA GLY A 431 22.73 25.56 10.86
C GLY A 431 23.30 24.93 12.14
N ILE A 432 23.75 23.68 12.04
CA ILE A 432 24.32 22.93 13.15
C ILE A 432 25.72 22.45 12.84
N ASP A 433 26.43 21.97 13.87
CA ASP A 433 27.67 21.21 13.66
C ASP A 433 27.39 19.96 12.82
N TYR A 434 28.10 19.79 11.70
CA TYR A 434 27.92 18.64 10.81
C TYR A 434 28.06 17.29 11.54
N ARG A 435 28.86 17.24 12.62
CA ARG A 435 29.04 16.05 13.46
C ARG A 435 27.77 15.65 14.24
N LYS A 436 26.80 16.56 14.33
CA LYS A 436 25.49 16.35 14.99
C LYS A 436 24.37 16.07 14.00
N LEU A 437 24.64 16.01 12.69
CA LEU A 437 23.65 15.62 11.70
C LEU A 437 23.09 14.23 12.05
N LYS A 438 21.76 14.12 12.04
CA LYS A 438 21.06 12.86 12.20
C LYS A 438 21.02 12.12 10.88
N ILE A 439 21.04 10.79 10.95
CA ILE A 439 20.81 9.93 9.78
C ILE A 439 19.30 9.85 9.53
N PRO A 440 18.80 10.25 8.35
CA PRO A 440 17.39 10.10 7.98
C PRO A 440 16.92 8.64 8.15
N GLN A 441 15.86 8.44 8.91
CA GLN A 441 15.29 7.10 9.19
C GLN A 441 14.38 6.61 8.04
N GLY A 442 14.12 5.30 7.98
CA GLY A 442 13.19 4.71 7.01
C GLY A 442 13.71 4.75 5.57
N ARG A 443 12.94 5.34 4.65
CA ARG A 443 13.27 5.43 3.21
C ARG A 443 14.29 6.53 2.86
N GLY A 444 14.98 7.13 3.84
CA GLY A 444 15.98 8.18 3.59
C GLY A 444 15.40 9.52 3.12
N VAL A 445 16.05 10.15 2.15
CA VAL A 445 15.68 11.45 1.57
C VAL A 445 14.77 11.25 0.36
N GLY A 446 13.57 11.85 0.41
CA GLY A 446 12.67 11.90 -0.74
C GLY A 446 13.01 13.08 -1.63
N THR A 447 13.16 12.85 -2.93
CA THR A 447 13.60 13.88 -3.88
C THR A 447 12.45 14.49 -4.67
N TYR A 448 11.26 13.88 -4.63
CA TYR A 448 10.03 14.39 -5.26
C TYR A 448 10.15 14.47 -6.79
N ASP A 449 10.94 13.55 -7.37
CA ASP A 449 11.41 13.61 -8.76
C ASP A 449 12.12 14.94 -9.11
N ASP A 450 12.59 15.72 -8.13
CA ASP A 450 13.27 17.00 -8.37
C ASP A 450 14.81 16.83 -8.32
N HIS A 451 15.42 16.94 -9.49
CA HIS A 451 16.87 16.87 -9.70
C HIS A 451 17.67 17.78 -8.77
N ARG A 452 17.17 18.99 -8.44
CA ARG A 452 17.89 19.93 -7.58
C ARG A 452 17.88 19.50 -6.13
N VAL A 453 16.78 18.88 -5.68
CA VAL A 453 16.66 18.31 -4.34
C VAL A 453 17.65 17.14 -4.21
N ALA A 454 17.66 16.22 -5.18
CA ALA A 454 18.57 15.07 -5.19
C ALA A 454 20.05 15.49 -5.15
N MET A 455 20.47 16.41 -6.04
CA MET A 455 21.87 16.88 -6.09
C MET A 455 22.27 17.63 -4.80
N SER A 456 21.41 18.52 -4.29
CA SER A 456 21.69 19.25 -3.03
C SER A 456 21.83 18.31 -1.83
N PHE A 457 20.88 17.38 -1.64
CA PHE A 457 20.95 16.45 -0.51
C PHE A 457 22.03 15.39 -0.66
N SER A 458 22.50 15.09 -1.88
CA SER A 458 23.67 14.23 -2.07
C SER A 458 24.92 14.83 -1.41
N LEU A 459 25.08 16.15 -1.41
CA LEU A 459 26.16 16.84 -0.70
C LEU A 459 26.01 16.75 0.82
N LEU A 460 24.82 17.03 1.37
CA LEU A 460 24.59 16.97 2.82
C LEU A 460 24.69 15.53 3.36
N ALA A 461 24.24 14.56 2.58
CA ALA A 461 24.36 13.14 2.87
C ALA A 461 25.82 12.72 3.09
N GLY A 462 26.73 13.15 2.21
CA GLY A 462 28.16 12.90 2.39
C GLY A 462 28.80 13.61 3.58
N MET A 463 28.12 14.59 4.20
CA MET A 463 28.59 15.21 5.44
C MET A 463 28.24 14.42 6.70
N CYS A 464 27.34 13.43 6.61
CA CYS A 464 26.93 12.60 7.73
C CYS A 464 28.02 11.61 8.16
N SER A 465 27.88 11.05 9.36
CA SER A 465 28.81 10.04 9.90
C SER A 465 28.55 8.61 9.40
N GLN A 466 27.39 8.37 8.77
CA GLN A 466 26.99 7.09 8.21
C GLN A 466 26.35 7.30 6.83
N PRO A 467 26.26 6.24 5.99
CA PRO A 467 25.64 6.35 4.67
C PRO A 467 24.18 6.79 4.74
N VAL A 468 23.77 7.66 3.83
CA VAL A 468 22.40 8.17 3.74
C VAL A 468 21.79 7.78 2.40
N LEU A 469 20.58 7.21 2.44
CA LEU A 469 19.82 6.83 1.25
C LEU A 469 19.17 8.07 0.61
N ILE A 470 19.42 8.25 -0.68
CA ILE A 470 18.75 9.22 -1.56
C ILE A 470 17.88 8.44 -2.56
N GLN A 471 16.60 8.81 -2.64
CA GLN A 471 15.64 8.21 -3.56
C GLN A 471 15.75 8.80 -4.98
N GLU A 472 15.23 8.08 -5.97
CA GLU A 472 15.01 8.55 -7.36
C GLU A 472 16.30 9.11 -8.01
N ARG A 473 17.42 8.38 -7.95
CA ARG A 473 18.73 8.75 -8.50
C ARG A 473 18.62 9.24 -9.94
N SER A 474 17.78 8.60 -10.75
CA SER A 474 17.62 8.92 -12.18
C SER A 474 17.02 10.30 -12.42
N CYS A 475 16.37 10.94 -11.44
CA CYS A 475 15.78 12.26 -11.61
C CYS A 475 16.82 13.33 -11.97
N THR A 476 18.10 13.15 -11.59
CA THR A 476 19.19 14.07 -11.96
C THR A 476 19.42 14.17 -13.47
N GLY A 477 18.97 13.16 -14.24
CA GLY A 477 19.03 13.14 -15.70
C GLY A 477 18.39 14.35 -16.39
N LYS A 478 17.47 15.06 -15.70
CA LYS A 478 16.84 16.30 -16.21
C LYS A 478 17.84 17.43 -16.49
N THR A 479 18.93 17.51 -15.75
CA THR A 479 19.93 18.59 -15.91
C THR A 479 21.36 18.10 -15.90
N TRP A 480 21.67 17.04 -15.15
CA TRP A 480 23.02 16.50 -15.06
C TRP A 480 22.97 14.98 -14.83
N PRO A 481 22.82 14.19 -15.91
CA PRO A 481 22.87 12.72 -15.82
C PRO A 481 24.13 12.21 -15.12
N GLY A 482 25.29 12.77 -15.48
CA GLY A 482 26.59 12.41 -14.92
C GLY A 482 26.93 13.03 -13.56
N TRP A 483 25.97 13.62 -12.82
CA TRP A 483 26.25 14.20 -11.50
C TRP A 483 26.89 13.17 -10.56
N TRP A 484 26.29 11.99 -10.48
CA TRP A 484 26.77 10.92 -9.62
C TRP A 484 28.13 10.39 -10.05
N ASP A 485 28.40 10.37 -11.37
CA ASP A 485 29.70 9.97 -11.92
C ASP A 485 30.80 10.95 -11.54
N VAL A 486 30.50 12.26 -11.54
CA VAL A 486 31.41 13.31 -11.07
C VAL A 486 31.65 13.18 -9.57
N LEU A 487 30.58 12.97 -8.79
CA LEU A 487 30.68 12.77 -7.34
C LEU A 487 31.57 11.55 -6.99
N HIS A 488 31.38 10.44 -7.72
CA HIS A 488 32.20 9.25 -7.57
C HIS A 488 33.65 9.45 -8.06
N THR A 489 33.84 9.92 -9.29
CA THR A 489 35.12 9.84 -10.00
C THR A 489 36.02 11.07 -9.77
N LYS A 490 35.44 12.27 -9.66
CA LYS A 490 36.20 13.51 -9.46
C LYS A 490 36.36 13.85 -7.98
N PHE A 491 35.32 13.57 -7.19
CA PHE A 491 35.30 13.87 -5.77
C PHE A 491 35.58 12.66 -4.86
N ASN A 492 35.83 11.48 -5.44
CA ASN A 492 36.13 10.23 -4.72
C ASN A 492 35.06 9.87 -3.66
N ALA A 493 33.80 10.23 -3.90
CA ALA A 493 32.71 9.83 -3.02
C ALA A 493 32.34 8.37 -3.26
N LYS A 494 32.17 7.60 -2.19
CA LYS A 494 31.68 6.23 -2.29
C LYS A 494 30.15 6.23 -2.43
N LEU A 495 29.63 5.52 -3.43
CA LEU A 495 28.21 5.40 -3.74
C LEU A 495 27.85 3.91 -3.85
N THR A 496 26.75 3.48 -3.22
CA THR A 496 26.26 2.10 -3.34
C THR A 496 24.79 2.08 -3.73
N GLY A 497 24.44 1.26 -4.70
CA GLY A 497 23.06 1.04 -5.10
C GLY A 497 22.20 0.37 -4.02
N HIS A 498 20.92 0.71 -3.96
CA HIS A 498 19.95 0.10 -3.06
C HIS A 498 18.67 -0.28 -3.81
N ASP A 499 18.34 -1.56 -3.80
CA ASP A 499 17.03 -2.04 -4.21
C ASP A 499 16.04 -1.86 -3.06
N VAL A 500 14.85 -1.38 -3.40
CA VAL A 500 13.74 -1.28 -2.44
C VAL A 500 13.23 -2.69 -2.17
N PRO A 501 13.47 -3.32 -0.99
CA PRO A 501 12.62 -4.43 -0.61
C PRO A 501 11.19 -3.89 -0.53
N SER A 502 10.23 -4.56 -1.17
CA SER A 502 8.81 -4.27 -1.03
C SER A 502 8.40 -4.44 0.44
N VAL A 503 8.54 -3.37 1.23
CA VAL A 503 8.09 -3.35 2.62
C VAL A 503 6.56 -3.32 2.58
N PRO A 504 5.87 -4.28 3.21
CA PRO A 504 4.42 -4.25 3.32
C PRO A 504 4.00 -2.98 4.04
N LYS A 505 3.17 -2.15 3.41
CA LYS A 505 2.51 -1.01 4.06
C LYS A 505 1.51 -1.57 5.07
N THR A 506 1.86 -1.69 6.35
CA THR A 506 0.86 -1.96 7.40
C THR A 506 0.09 -0.68 7.73
N LYS A 507 -0.81 -0.28 6.83
CA LYS A 507 -1.76 0.81 7.06
C LYS A 507 -2.91 0.30 7.92
N ARG A 508 -2.80 0.36 9.25
CA ARG A 508 -3.97 0.12 10.12
C ARG A 508 -4.94 1.30 10.04
N ASN A 509 -6.25 1.04 10.09
CA ASN A 509 -7.28 2.11 10.11
C ASN A 509 -7.22 2.95 11.40
N GLY A 510 -6.72 2.37 12.50
CA GLY A 510 -6.61 3.06 13.79
C GLY A 510 -7.98 3.55 14.28
N ARG A 511 -8.06 4.82 14.67
CA ARG A 511 -9.31 5.47 15.08
C ARG A 511 -10.05 6.17 13.93
N ASN A 512 -9.62 6.06 12.67
CA ASN A 512 -10.31 6.74 11.58
C ASN A 512 -11.75 6.23 11.42
N SER A 513 -12.68 7.15 11.21
CA SER A 513 -14.10 6.82 11.09
C SER A 513 -14.40 6.01 9.84
N ILE A 514 -15.46 5.22 9.89
CA ILE A 514 -15.91 4.39 8.76
C ILE A 514 -17.21 4.95 8.22
N VAL A 515 -17.25 5.26 6.93
CA VAL A 515 -18.46 5.72 6.24
C VAL A 515 -19.17 4.51 5.64
N VAL A 516 -20.46 4.38 5.89
CA VAL A 516 -21.28 3.25 5.43
C VAL A 516 -22.31 3.74 4.42
N ILE A 517 -22.24 3.21 3.19
CA ILE A 517 -23.16 3.51 2.09
C ILE A 517 -23.94 2.27 1.66
N GLY A 518 -25.06 2.46 0.98
CA GLY A 518 -25.87 1.37 0.42
C GLY A 518 -27.36 1.69 0.37
N MET A 519 -28.13 0.83 -0.27
CA MET A 519 -29.58 1.02 -0.42
C MET A 519 -30.33 1.01 0.93
N ARG A 520 -31.55 1.57 0.92
CA ARG A 520 -32.48 1.35 2.04
C ARG A 520 -32.76 -0.15 2.17
N ALA A 521 -33.05 -0.61 3.39
CA ALA A 521 -33.25 -2.02 3.74
C ALA A 521 -32.05 -2.98 3.55
N SER A 522 -30.87 -2.48 3.17
CA SER A 522 -29.65 -3.31 3.07
C SER A 522 -29.05 -3.72 4.43
N GLY A 523 -29.69 -3.35 5.55
CA GLY A 523 -29.21 -3.64 6.90
C GLY A 523 -28.25 -2.60 7.48
N LYS A 524 -28.10 -1.42 6.86
CA LYS A 524 -27.14 -0.39 7.26
C LYS A 524 -27.16 -0.06 8.75
N THR A 525 -28.33 0.24 9.31
CA THR A 525 -28.45 0.63 10.73
C THR A 525 -27.96 -0.48 11.64
N THR A 526 -28.42 -1.72 11.44
CA THR A 526 -28.03 -2.89 12.24
C THR A 526 -26.53 -3.18 12.13
N LEU A 527 -25.98 -3.27 10.92
CA LEU A 527 -24.57 -3.59 10.72
C LEU A 527 -23.65 -2.44 11.18
N SER A 528 -24.07 -1.19 11.02
CA SER A 528 -23.30 -0.04 11.51
C SER A 528 -23.25 0.04 13.03
N GLN A 529 -24.33 -0.34 13.72
CA GLN A 529 -24.34 -0.47 15.17
C GLN A 529 -23.42 -1.60 15.65
N TRP A 530 -23.41 -2.75 14.97
CA TRP A 530 -22.45 -3.82 15.26
C TRP A 530 -21.01 -3.36 15.06
N LEU A 531 -20.75 -2.65 13.96
CA LEU A 531 -19.44 -2.08 13.65
C LEU A 531 -18.99 -1.10 14.74
N ALA A 532 -19.85 -0.16 15.12
CA ALA A 532 -19.59 0.83 16.16
C ALA A 532 -19.32 0.17 17.51
N SER A 533 -20.17 -0.79 17.90
CA SER A 533 -20.01 -1.55 19.14
C SER A 533 -18.70 -2.36 19.17
N PHE A 534 -18.34 -3.03 18.08
CA PHE A 534 -17.12 -3.81 17.99
C PHE A 534 -15.85 -2.94 18.05
N LEU A 535 -15.86 -1.78 17.39
CA LEU A 535 -14.72 -0.86 17.35
C LEU A 535 -14.63 0.07 18.58
N GLY A 536 -15.68 0.13 19.40
CA GLY A 536 -15.79 1.15 20.46
C GLY A 536 -15.94 2.56 19.90
N PHE A 537 -16.61 2.70 18.76
CA PHE A 537 -16.89 3.96 18.07
C PHE A 537 -18.33 4.41 18.34
N GLU A 538 -18.60 5.70 18.13
CA GLU A 538 -19.95 6.24 18.17
C GLU A 538 -20.67 6.05 16.82
N PHE A 539 -21.96 5.72 16.86
CA PHE A 539 -22.78 5.55 15.67
C PHE A 539 -23.55 6.83 15.35
N LEU A 540 -23.49 7.29 14.09
CA LEU A 540 -24.14 8.50 13.62
C LEU A 540 -24.90 8.23 12.32
N ASP A 541 -26.20 8.51 12.32
CA ASP A 541 -27.05 8.44 11.13
C ASP A 541 -27.20 9.83 10.51
N LEU A 542 -26.70 10.00 9.28
CA LEU A 542 -26.68 11.29 8.60
C LEU A 542 -28.08 11.74 8.16
N ASP A 543 -29.02 10.81 7.90
CA ASP A 543 -30.41 11.20 7.60
C ASP A 543 -31.01 11.90 8.84
N HIS A 544 -30.78 11.36 10.04
CA HIS A 544 -31.30 11.93 11.28
C HIS A 544 -30.63 13.28 11.63
N LEU A 545 -29.33 13.40 11.39
CA LEU A 545 -28.63 14.68 11.54
C LEU A 545 -29.15 15.74 10.56
N LEU A 546 -29.44 15.34 9.32
CA LEU A 546 -29.98 16.25 8.32
C LEU A 546 -31.38 16.74 8.73
N GLU A 547 -32.27 15.86 9.17
CA GLU A 547 -33.59 16.24 9.71
C GLU A 547 -33.46 17.23 10.88
N LYS A 548 -32.52 17.00 11.80
CA LYS A 548 -32.26 17.90 12.91
C LYS A 548 -31.72 19.26 12.46
N LYS A 549 -30.87 19.29 11.42
CA LYS A 549 -30.30 20.53 10.84
C LYS A 549 -31.35 21.33 10.07
N LEU A 550 -32.23 20.66 9.33
CA LEU A 550 -33.29 21.27 8.55
C LEU A 550 -34.51 21.69 9.41
N GLY A 551 -34.70 21.07 10.57
CA GLY A 551 -35.82 21.35 11.47
C GLY A 551 -37.17 20.78 11.00
N VAL A 552 -37.16 20.03 9.91
CA VAL A 552 -38.31 19.34 9.29
C VAL A 552 -37.90 17.94 8.87
N ASP A 553 -38.86 17.03 8.69
CA ASP A 553 -38.54 15.71 8.17
C ASP A 553 -38.18 15.75 6.67
N ILE A 554 -37.41 14.76 6.20
CA ILE A 554 -36.93 14.71 4.81
C ILE A 554 -38.09 14.62 3.80
N ARG A 555 -39.20 13.97 4.14
CA ARG A 555 -40.36 13.80 3.25
C ARG A 555 -41.03 15.16 3.00
N ASP A 556 -41.25 15.93 4.06
CA ASP A 556 -41.86 17.25 4.00
C ASP A 556 -40.92 18.24 3.30
N PHE A 557 -39.61 18.18 3.58
CA PHE A 557 -38.61 18.99 2.89
C PHE A 557 -38.61 18.75 1.37
N VAL A 558 -38.56 17.47 0.94
CA VAL A 558 -38.57 17.12 -0.49
C VAL A 558 -39.88 17.54 -1.16
N LYS A 559 -41.01 17.47 -0.45
CA LYS A 559 -42.31 17.93 -0.96
C LYS A 559 -42.33 19.45 -1.19
N GLU A 560 -41.64 20.23 -0.35
CA GLU A 560 -41.58 21.69 -0.46
C GLU A 560 -40.51 22.19 -1.45
N LYS A 561 -39.29 21.62 -1.40
CA LYS A 561 -38.10 22.12 -2.10
C LYS A 561 -37.61 21.25 -3.26
N GLY A 562 -38.12 20.03 -3.38
CA GLY A 562 -37.72 19.07 -4.42
C GLY A 562 -36.45 18.26 -4.09
N TRP A 563 -36.15 17.28 -4.95
CA TRP A 563 -35.01 16.36 -4.77
C TRP A 563 -33.65 17.01 -5.01
N ASP A 564 -33.56 17.96 -5.94
CA ASP A 564 -32.29 18.61 -6.28
C ASP A 564 -31.72 19.40 -5.10
N GLU A 565 -32.58 20.14 -4.39
CA GLU A 565 -32.15 20.91 -3.22
C GLU A 565 -31.81 19.99 -2.04
N PHE A 566 -32.58 18.91 -1.84
CA PHE A 566 -32.24 17.87 -0.87
C PHE A 566 -30.85 17.26 -1.12
N ARG A 567 -30.50 16.98 -2.38
CA ARG A 567 -29.18 16.41 -2.73
C ARG A 567 -28.03 17.38 -2.47
N LYS A 568 -28.24 18.70 -2.62
CA LYS A 568 -27.22 19.70 -2.26
C LYS A 568 -26.99 19.74 -0.75
N GLU A 569 -28.07 19.79 0.04
CA GLU A 569 -27.98 19.79 1.51
C GLU A 569 -27.36 18.48 2.04
N GLU A 570 -27.71 17.34 1.45
CA GLU A 570 -27.12 16.04 1.76
C GLU A 570 -25.60 16.02 1.48
N ALA A 571 -25.16 16.61 0.36
CA ALA A 571 -23.74 16.70 0.00
C ALA A 571 -22.95 17.65 0.93
N LEU A 572 -23.53 18.81 1.28
CA LEU A 572 -22.93 19.76 2.22
C LEU A 572 -22.74 19.14 3.60
N LEU A 573 -23.78 18.48 4.12
CA LEU A 573 -23.71 17.78 5.41
C LEU A 573 -22.69 16.65 5.37
N ALA A 574 -22.66 15.84 4.30
CA ALA A 574 -21.69 14.75 4.18
C ALA A 574 -20.25 15.27 4.24
N LYS A 575 -19.94 16.35 3.49
CA LYS A 575 -18.62 16.98 3.48
C LYS A 575 -18.23 17.52 4.86
N GLU A 576 -19.16 18.17 5.57
CA GLU A 576 -18.98 18.67 6.94
C GLU A 576 -18.68 17.51 7.90
N CYS A 577 -19.53 16.47 7.90
CA CYS A 577 -19.41 15.30 8.77
C CYS A 577 -18.10 14.52 8.54
N PHE A 578 -17.67 14.33 7.28
CA PHE A 578 -16.44 13.60 6.96
C PHE A 578 -15.17 14.31 7.45
N SER A 579 -15.23 15.64 7.62
CA SER A 579 -14.15 16.43 8.21
C SER A 579 -14.25 16.50 9.74
N GLN A 580 -15.45 16.76 10.27
CA GLN A 580 -15.65 16.99 11.70
C GLN A 580 -15.53 15.68 12.50
N TYR A 581 -16.16 14.61 12.03
CA TYR A 581 -16.24 13.32 12.70
C TYR A 581 -15.23 12.34 12.11
N ARG A 582 -14.00 12.79 11.86
CA ARG A 582 -12.98 12.00 11.15
C ARG A 582 -12.39 10.84 11.97
N GLN A 583 -12.54 10.84 13.29
CA GLN A 583 -12.05 9.76 14.15
C GLN A 583 -13.09 9.32 15.18
N GLY A 584 -13.22 8.00 15.37
CA GLY A 584 -14.01 7.39 16.43
C GLY A 584 -15.50 7.24 16.11
N TYR A 585 -15.90 7.36 14.84
CA TYR A 585 -17.30 7.27 14.43
C TYR A 585 -17.56 6.22 13.34
N VAL A 586 -18.79 5.72 13.31
CA VAL A 586 -19.38 5.03 12.16
C VAL A 586 -20.49 5.91 11.61
N LEU A 587 -20.31 6.39 10.38
CA LEU A 587 -21.17 7.36 9.71
C LEU A 587 -22.05 6.64 8.68
N ALA A 588 -23.32 6.40 8.99
CA ALA A 588 -24.27 5.80 8.04
C ALA A 588 -24.96 6.87 7.20
N THR A 589 -24.88 6.74 5.87
CA THR A 589 -25.42 7.74 4.95
C THR A 589 -26.84 7.42 4.47
N GLY A 590 -27.52 8.43 3.94
CA GLY A 590 -28.76 8.29 3.19
C GLY A 590 -28.57 7.40 1.96
N GLY A 591 -29.56 6.54 1.68
CA GLY A 591 -29.45 5.56 0.60
C GLY A 591 -29.39 6.15 -0.82
N GLY A 592 -29.48 7.47 -0.98
CA GLY A 592 -29.34 8.15 -2.27
C GLY A 592 -28.13 9.08 -2.37
N ILE A 593 -27.25 9.09 -1.36
CA ILE A 593 -26.06 9.95 -1.31
C ILE A 593 -25.22 9.90 -2.60
N VAL A 594 -25.17 8.72 -3.24
CA VAL A 594 -24.39 8.48 -4.45
C VAL A 594 -24.98 9.14 -5.70
N GLU A 595 -26.20 9.66 -5.67
CA GLU A 595 -26.79 10.38 -6.81
C GLU A 595 -26.20 11.79 -6.96
N GLY A 596 -25.80 12.42 -5.84
CA GLY A 596 -25.18 13.75 -5.86
C GLY A 596 -23.71 13.71 -6.27
N ALA A 597 -23.32 14.45 -7.31
CA ALA A 597 -21.94 14.46 -7.81
C ALA A 597 -20.91 14.94 -6.78
N GLU A 598 -21.25 15.99 -6.01
CA GLU A 598 -20.38 16.52 -4.95
C GLU A 598 -20.22 15.55 -3.77
N ALA A 599 -21.29 14.82 -3.44
CA ALA A 599 -21.25 13.78 -2.41
C ALA A 599 -20.37 12.60 -2.85
N ARG A 600 -20.46 12.17 -4.12
CA ARG A 600 -19.54 11.16 -4.68
C ARG A 600 -18.09 11.61 -4.60
N ALA A 601 -17.77 12.84 -5.01
CA ALA A 601 -16.42 13.38 -4.92
C ALA A 601 -15.90 13.40 -3.46
N SER A 602 -16.78 13.70 -2.49
CA SER A 602 -16.43 13.69 -1.07
C SER A 602 -16.17 12.28 -0.53
N LEU A 603 -16.96 11.27 -0.95
CA LEU A 603 -16.74 9.87 -0.60
C LEU A 603 -15.41 9.34 -1.19
N VAL A 604 -15.15 9.66 -2.46
CA VAL A 604 -13.90 9.29 -3.15
C VAL A 604 -12.69 9.92 -2.45
N SER A 605 -12.73 11.23 -2.22
CA SER A 605 -11.67 11.93 -1.51
C SER A 605 -11.45 11.36 -0.09
N TYR A 606 -12.52 10.97 0.60
CA TYR A 606 -12.43 10.37 1.92
C TYR A 606 -11.62 9.06 1.89
N TYR A 607 -11.92 8.13 0.98
CA TYR A 607 -11.15 6.88 0.94
C TYR A 607 -9.76 7.03 0.32
N GLU A 608 -9.56 7.94 -0.65
CA GLU A 608 -8.23 8.23 -1.23
C GLU A 608 -7.27 8.82 -0.19
N SER A 609 -7.80 9.57 0.77
CA SER A 609 -7.05 10.06 1.94
C SER A 609 -6.76 8.97 2.99
N GLY A 610 -7.10 7.70 2.70
CA GLY A 610 -6.87 6.55 3.58
C GLY A 610 -8.06 6.16 4.47
N GLY A 611 -9.23 6.76 4.27
CA GLY A 611 -10.46 6.38 4.98
C GLY A 611 -11.11 5.09 4.44
N ILE A 612 -12.08 4.56 5.18
CA ILE A 612 -12.90 3.42 4.77
C ILE A 612 -14.29 3.91 4.37
N VAL A 613 -14.69 3.60 3.15
CA VAL A 613 -16.07 3.69 2.67
C VAL A 613 -16.58 2.29 2.36
N LEU A 614 -17.45 1.78 3.23
CA LEU A 614 -18.01 0.44 3.19
C LEU A 614 -19.38 0.47 2.50
N HIS A 615 -19.48 -0.23 1.36
CA HIS A 615 -20.77 -0.50 0.73
C HIS A 615 -21.42 -1.74 1.34
N LEU A 616 -22.63 -1.59 1.89
CA LEU A 616 -23.47 -2.70 2.34
C LEU A 616 -24.55 -3.01 1.32
N HIS A 617 -24.46 -4.19 0.74
CA HIS A 617 -25.38 -4.70 -0.27
C HIS A 617 -26.16 -5.90 0.25
N ARG A 618 -27.42 -6.02 -0.15
CA ARG A 618 -28.29 -7.17 0.10
C ARG A 618 -29.07 -7.48 -1.19
N ASP A 619 -29.45 -8.74 -1.38
CA ASP A 619 -30.29 -9.17 -2.50
C ASP A 619 -31.47 -8.20 -2.79
N LEU A 620 -31.72 -7.98 -4.07
CA LEU A 620 -32.72 -7.03 -4.56
C LEU A 620 -34.16 -7.47 -4.28
N GLY A 621 -34.47 -8.76 -4.43
CA GLY A 621 -35.80 -9.30 -4.16
C GLY A 621 -36.16 -9.19 -2.68
N ASP A 622 -35.19 -9.46 -1.81
CA ASP A 622 -35.29 -9.21 -0.37
C ASP A 622 -35.47 -7.73 -0.03
N THR A 623 -34.71 -6.85 -0.69
CA THR A 623 -34.79 -5.40 -0.53
C THR A 623 -36.17 -4.87 -0.92
N MET A 624 -36.72 -5.35 -2.05
CA MET A 624 -38.08 -5.01 -2.51
C MET A 624 -39.17 -5.50 -1.56
N THR A 625 -39.06 -6.73 -1.04
CA THR A 625 -40.01 -7.28 -0.07
C THR A 625 -40.07 -6.42 1.19
N PHE A 626 -38.91 -5.97 1.70
CA PHE A 626 -38.84 -5.14 2.89
C PHE A 626 -39.38 -3.73 2.64
N LEU A 627 -38.98 -3.09 1.53
CA LEU A 627 -39.44 -1.74 1.17
C LEU A 627 -40.94 -1.67 0.88
N SER A 628 -41.55 -2.77 0.42
CA SER A 628 -43.01 -2.87 0.24
C SER A 628 -43.78 -2.92 1.56
N ALA A 629 -43.12 -3.23 2.68
CA ALA A 629 -43.73 -3.33 4.01
C ALA A 629 -43.58 -2.05 4.87
N ASP A 630 -42.73 -1.10 4.47
CA ASP A 630 -42.46 0.15 5.20
C ASP A 630 -43.33 1.30 4.65
N THR A 631 -44.20 1.87 5.49
CA THR A 631 -45.12 2.97 5.13
C THR A 631 -44.64 4.36 5.60
N THR A 632 -43.47 4.44 6.24
CA THR A 632 -43.04 5.64 6.98
C THR A 632 -42.32 6.69 6.12
N ARG A 633 -41.91 6.35 4.89
CA ARG A 633 -41.15 7.24 3.97
C ARG A 633 -41.77 7.22 2.56
N PRO A 634 -41.59 8.28 1.74
CA PRO A 634 -42.22 8.37 0.42
C PRO A 634 -41.80 7.20 -0.49
N ALA A 635 -42.77 6.64 -1.19
CA ALA A 635 -42.54 5.59 -2.18
C ALA A 635 -41.59 6.08 -3.28
N TYR A 636 -40.74 5.18 -3.78
CA TYR A 636 -39.96 5.47 -4.98
C TYR A 636 -40.91 5.82 -6.14
N ALA A 637 -40.65 6.91 -6.85
CA ALA A 637 -41.43 7.29 -8.04
C ALA A 637 -41.16 6.37 -9.25
N GLU A 638 -40.04 5.65 -9.22
CA GLU A 638 -39.55 4.68 -10.21
C GLU A 638 -39.51 3.28 -9.59
N GLU A 639 -39.47 2.22 -10.42
CA GLU A 639 -39.27 0.87 -9.91
C GLU A 639 -37.92 0.75 -9.17
N ILE A 640 -37.92 0.10 -7.99
CA ILE A 640 -36.72 -0.06 -7.13
C ILE A 640 -35.55 -0.71 -7.90
N LYS A 641 -35.86 -1.54 -8.89
CA LYS A 641 -34.88 -2.19 -9.77
C LYS A 641 -34.09 -1.17 -10.60
N ASP A 642 -34.77 -0.19 -11.17
CA ASP A 642 -34.14 0.83 -12.02
C ASP A 642 -33.26 1.77 -11.19
N VAL A 643 -33.72 2.09 -9.97
CA VAL A 643 -32.93 2.85 -8.99
C VAL A 643 -31.66 2.10 -8.62
N TRP A 644 -31.73 0.78 -8.40
CA TRP A 644 -30.55 -0.04 -8.12
C TRP A 644 -29.59 -0.06 -9.30
N LEU A 645 -30.05 -0.41 -10.50
CA LEU A 645 -29.20 -0.52 -11.69
C LEU A 645 -28.45 0.78 -11.97
N ARG A 646 -29.10 1.93 -11.72
CA ARG A 646 -28.47 3.24 -11.80
C ARG A 646 -27.41 3.47 -10.72
N ARG A 647 -27.71 3.12 -9.45
CA ARG A 647 -26.84 3.40 -8.30
C ARG A 647 -25.70 2.41 -8.09
N GLU A 648 -25.81 1.16 -8.57
CA GLU A 648 -24.82 0.09 -8.36
C GLU A 648 -23.43 0.53 -8.80
N LYS A 649 -23.32 1.12 -9.99
CA LYS A 649 -22.06 1.65 -10.51
C LYS A 649 -21.47 2.71 -9.58
N TRP A 650 -22.28 3.63 -9.07
CA TRP A 650 -21.81 4.70 -8.18
C TRP A 650 -21.45 4.20 -6.78
N TYR A 651 -22.16 3.21 -6.24
CA TYR A 651 -21.74 2.56 -5.00
C TYR A 651 -20.37 1.91 -5.16
N HIS A 652 -20.14 1.23 -6.28
CA HIS A 652 -18.84 0.67 -6.59
C HIS A 652 -17.76 1.73 -6.76
N GLU A 653 -18.05 2.85 -7.42
CA GLU A 653 -17.09 3.95 -7.58
C GLU A 653 -16.75 4.62 -6.25
N CYS A 654 -17.74 4.82 -5.38
CA CYS A 654 -17.59 5.56 -4.13
C CYS A 654 -17.07 4.72 -2.96
N SER A 655 -16.90 3.40 -3.12
CA SER A 655 -16.48 2.51 -2.03
C SER A 655 -15.15 1.83 -2.31
N ASN A 656 -14.29 1.74 -1.29
CA ASN A 656 -13.09 0.91 -1.31
C ASN A 656 -13.32 -0.46 -0.67
N PHE A 657 -14.46 -0.66 -0.01
CA PHE A 657 -14.86 -1.92 0.61
C PHE A 657 -16.33 -2.26 0.34
N HIS A 658 -16.64 -3.56 0.30
CA HIS A 658 -17.96 -4.10 -0.01
C HIS A 658 -18.25 -5.34 0.83
N PHE A 659 -19.40 -5.35 1.51
CA PHE A 659 -19.91 -6.50 2.23
C PHE A 659 -21.33 -6.85 1.74
N TYR A 660 -21.52 -8.12 1.38
CA TYR A 660 -22.81 -8.66 0.98
C TYR A 660 -23.49 -9.29 2.20
N SER A 661 -24.61 -8.70 2.63
CA SER A 661 -25.40 -9.14 3.77
C SER A 661 -26.40 -10.22 3.35
N SER A 662 -26.12 -11.47 3.70
CA SER A 662 -26.99 -12.61 3.40
C SER A 662 -28.34 -12.53 4.13
N ARG A 663 -29.40 -13.04 3.52
CA ARG A 663 -30.67 -13.29 4.23
C ARG A 663 -30.45 -14.29 5.37
N CYS A 664 -31.12 -14.04 6.49
CA CYS A 664 -31.14 -14.93 7.65
C CYS A 664 -32.56 -15.42 7.86
N SER A 665 -32.77 -16.74 7.83
CA SER A 665 -34.08 -17.35 8.03
C SER A 665 -34.37 -17.72 9.48
N ASN A 666 -33.34 -17.74 10.33
CA ASN A 666 -33.39 -18.14 11.73
C ASN A 666 -32.28 -17.45 12.55
N ALA A 667 -32.35 -17.57 13.87
CA ALA A 667 -31.39 -16.96 14.79
C ALA A 667 -29.94 -17.49 14.60
N SER A 668 -29.77 -18.77 14.22
CA SER A 668 -28.43 -19.33 13.97
C SER A 668 -27.75 -18.67 12.76
N GLU A 669 -28.48 -18.49 11.66
CA GLU A 669 -27.95 -17.81 10.47
C GLU A 669 -27.61 -16.35 10.74
N PHE A 670 -28.41 -15.68 11.57
CA PHE A 670 -28.14 -14.30 12.00
C PHE A 670 -26.86 -14.20 12.85
N GLY A 671 -26.63 -15.17 13.74
CA GLY A 671 -25.36 -15.30 14.48
C GLY A 671 -24.17 -15.49 13.54
N ARG A 672 -24.28 -16.36 12.53
CA ARG A 672 -23.22 -16.57 11.52
C ARG A 672 -22.93 -15.32 10.70
N LEU A 673 -23.96 -14.59 10.29
CA LEU A 673 -23.80 -13.30 9.59
C LEU A 673 -23.00 -12.31 10.46
N ARG A 674 -23.31 -12.23 11.75
CA ARG A 674 -22.57 -11.39 12.69
C ARG A 674 -21.10 -11.80 12.80
N THR A 675 -20.79 -13.09 12.99
CA THR A 675 -19.39 -13.58 12.97
C THR A 675 -18.67 -13.17 11.69
N SER A 676 -19.30 -13.45 10.55
CA SER A 676 -18.77 -13.18 9.22
C SER A 676 -18.45 -11.70 9.03
N PHE A 677 -19.38 -10.83 9.43
CA PHE A 677 -19.21 -9.38 9.34
C PHE A 677 -18.08 -8.89 10.24
N ILE A 678 -17.99 -9.35 11.49
CA ILE A 678 -16.90 -8.94 12.39
C ILE A 678 -15.53 -9.41 11.89
N ASN A 679 -15.42 -10.64 11.38
CA ASN A 679 -14.17 -11.13 10.79
C ASN A 679 -13.75 -10.32 9.57
N TYR A 680 -14.73 -9.95 8.73
CA TYR A 680 -14.51 -9.04 7.61
C TYR A 680 -14.02 -7.65 8.09
N VAL A 681 -14.65 -7.08 9.11
CA VAL A 681 -14.25 -5.79 9.70
C VAL A 681 -12.81 -5.82 10.21
N LYS A 682 -12.42 -6.86 10.94
CA LYS A 682 -11.03 -7.02 11.42
C LYS A 682 -10.01 -6.96 10.28
N MET A 683 -10.34 -7.60 9.15
CA MET A 683 -9.51 -7.62 7.96
C MET A 683 -9.41 -6.23 7.31
N ILE A 684 -10.54 -5.57 7.05
CA ILE A 684 -10.54 -4.28 6.33
C ILE A 684 -10.07 -3.10 7.18
N THR A 685 -9.98 -3.27 8.50
CA THR A 685 -9.44 -2.26 9.43
C THR A 685 -7.96 -2.50 9.79
N GLY A 686 -7.41 -3.66 9.43
CA GLY A 686 -6.07 -4.06 9.84
C GLY A 686 -5.92 -4.33 11.33
N ILE A 687 -7.02 -4.61 12.05
CA ILE A 687 -6.97 -5.10 13.45
C ILE A 687 -6.32 -6.49 13.48
N GLU A 688 -6.65 -7.32 12.49
CA GLU A 688 -6.06 -8.64 12.29
C GLU A 688 -5.40 -8.67 10.91
N GLU A 689 -4.09 -8.86 10.89
CA GLU A 689 -3.34 -8.98 9.65
C GLU A 689 -3.25 -10.46 9.23
N PRO A 690 -3.47 -10.79 7.95
CA PRO A 690 -3.28 -12.15 7.46
C PRO A 690 -1.87 -12.68 7.72
N VAL A 691 -1.79 -13.79 8.45
CA VAL A 691 -0.54 -14.50 8.69
C VAL A 691 -0.37 -15.59 7.64
N LEU A 692 0.82 -15.64 7.02
CA LEU A 692 1.16 -16.71 6.08
C LEU A 692 1.34 -18.04 6.85
N PRO A 693 0.89 -19.18 6.30
CA PRO A 693 1.06 -20.45 6.99
C PRO A 693 2.53 -20.79 7.24
N ALA A 694 2.90 -20.98 8.51
CA ALA A 694 4.24 -21.39 8.93
C ALA A 694 4.45 -22.92 8.94
N ARG A 695 3.39 -23.69 8.63
CA ARG A 695 3.36 -25.15 8.62
C ARG A 695 2.81 -25.70 7.31
N ALA A 696 2.98 -27.02 7.14
CA ALA A 696 2.29 -27.81 6.13
C ALA A 696 0.81 -27.43 6.06
N SER A 697 0.39 -26.86 4.94
CA SER A 697 -0.95 -26.28 4.78
C SER A 697 -1.57 -26.61 3.43
N ARG A 698 -2.90 -26.58 3.38
CA ARG A 698 -3.70 -27.06 2.24
C ARG A 698 -4.88 -26.14 1.98
N PHE A 699 -5.34 -26.10 0.74
CA PHE A 699 -6.62 -25.47 0.41
C PHE A 699 -7.37 -26.29 -0.61
N VAL A 700 -8.70 -26.31 -0.51
CA VAL A 700 -9.55 -26.99 -1.50
C VAL A 700 -10.02 -25.99 -2.55
N SER A 701 -9.97 -26.39 -3.82
CA SER A 701 -10.50 -25.62 -4.94
C SER A 701 -11.97 -25.95 -5.17
N LEU A 702 -12.87 -24.98 -4.99
CA LEU A 702 -14.29 -25.18 -5.27
C LEU A 702 -14.53 -25.15 -6.79
N THR A 703 -15.23 -26.17 -7.30
CA THR A 703 -15.51 -26.37 -8.74
C THR A 703 -16.99 -26.20 -9.09
N PHE A 704 -17.80 -25.75 -8.14
CA PHE A 704 -19.23 -25.56 -8.35
C PHE A 704 -19.53 -24.26 -9.13
N PRO A 705 -20.51 -24.28 -10.06
CA PRO A 705 -20.96 -23.08 -10.75
C PRO A 705 -21.74 -22.12 -9.83
N ASN A 706 -22.36 -22.64 -8.77
CA ASN A 706 -23.13 -21.90 -7.77
C ASN A 706 -23.04 -22.62 -6.42
N LEU A 707 -22.74 -21.88 -5.34
CA LEU A 707 -22.54 -22.42 -4.01
C LEU A 707 -23.82 -22.52 -3.18
N ALA A 708 -24.90 -21.81 -3.54
CA ALA A 708 -26.13 -21.82 -2.75
C ALA A 708 -26.72 -23.23 -2.56
N PRO A 709 -26.82 -24.09 -3.60
CA PRO A 709 -27.39 -25.43 -3.48
C PRO A 709 -26.51 -26.44 -2.72
N VAL A 710 -25.24 -26.10 -2.46
CA VAL A 710 -24.26 -26.99 -1.82
C VAL A 710 -23.68 -26.41 -0.53
N SER A 711 -24.30 -25.34 -0.03
CA SER A 711 -23.81 -24.57 1.11
C SER A 711 -23.70 -25.40 2.40
N ASP A 712 -24.57 -26.39 2.57
CA ASP A 712 -24.58 -27.37 3.67
C ASP A 712 -23.40 -28.37 3.60
N LYS A 713 -22.79 -28.55 2.43
CA LYS A 713 -21.66 -29.48 2.21
C LYS A 713 -20.30 -28.82 2.37
N LEU A 714 -20.24 -27.49 2.42
CA LEU A 714 -18.97 -26.74 2.40
C LEU A 714 -18.04 -27.12 3.56
N GLU A 715 -18.56 -27.36 4.76
CA GLU A 715 -17.77 -27.79 5.92
C GLU A 715 -17.10 -29.16 5.68
N ALA A 716 -17.81 -30.09 5.03
CA ALA A 716 -17.27 -31.41 4.70
C ALA A 716 -16.24 -31.33 3.57
N VAL A 717 -16.49 -30.49 2.55
CA VAL A 717 -15.57 -30.27 1.42
C VAL A 717 -14.22 -29.70 1.89
N THR A 718 -14.24 -28.84 2.92
CA THR A 718 -13.06 -28.12 3.43
C THR A 718 -12.38 -28.82 4.62
N ALA A 719 -12.78 -30.04 4.96
CA ALA A 719 -12.21 -30.81 6.06
C ALA A 719 -10.67 -30.91 5.95
N GLY A 720 -9.96 -30.45 6.99
CA GLY A 720 -8.50 -30.47 7.05
C GLY A 720 -7.78 -29.43 6.18
N CYS A 721 -8.51 -28.48 5.60
CA CYS A 721 -7.95 -27.37 4.82
C CYS A 721 -7.74 -26.12 5.69
N ASP A 722 -6.71 -25.35 5.34
CA ASP A 722 -6.36 -24.09 5.98
C ASP A 722 -6.97 -22.88 5.25
N ALA A 723 -7.34 -23.05 3.98
CA ALA A 723 -8.05 -22.07 3.17
C ALA A 723 -9.00 -22.75 2.18
N VAL A 724 -9.85 -21.96 1.54
CA VAL A 724 -10.75 -22.39 0.45
C VAL A 724 -10.55 -21.49 -0.75
N GLU A 725 -10.39 -22.06 -1.94
CA GLU A 725 -10.27 -21.32 -3.19
C GLU A 725 -11.62 -21.22 -3.88
N LEU A 726 -12.08 -19.98 -4.09
CA LEU A 726 -13.18 -19.64 -4.97
C LEU A 726 -12.63 -19.44 -6.39
N ARG A 727 -12.87 -20.42 -7.26
CA ARG A 727 -12.57 -20.32 -8.70
C ARG A 727 -13.67 -19.54 -9.40
N VAL A 728 -13.47 -18.23 -9.50
CA VAL A 728 -14.46 -17.30 -10.06
C VAL A 728 -14.72 -17.59 -11.53
N ASP A 729 -13.70 -18.04 -12.26
CA ASP A 729 -13.83 -18.47 -13.65
C ASP A 729 -14.69 -19.73 -13.83
N LEU A 730 -15.02 -20.47 -12.77
CA LEU A 730 -15.90 -21.64 -12.86
C LEU A 730 -17.36 -21.33 -12.49
N LEU A 731 -17.64 -20.12 -12.03
CA LEU A 731 -19.00 -19.68 -11.70
C LEU A 731 -19.85 -19.52 -12.97
N GLU A 732 -21.16 -19.65 -12.81
CA GLU A 732 -22.11 -19.46 -13.92
C GLU A 732 -22.36 -17.99 -14.30
N ASP A 733 -22.08 -17.06 -13.38
CA ASP A 733 -22.20 -15.62 -13.58
C ASP A 733 -20.98 -14.89 -12.98
N TYR A 734 -20.47 -13.89 -13.70
CA TYR A 734 -19.33 -13.05 -13.32
C TYR A 734 -19.74 -11.65 -12.86
N SER A 735 -21.04 -11.37 -12.71
CA SER A 735 -21.52 -10.11 -12.15
C SER A 735 -20.96 -9.88 -10.75
N SER A 736 -20.63 -8.63 -10.43
CA SER A 736 -20.03 -8.30 -9.13
C SER A 736 -20.93 -8.69 -7.95
N THR A 737 -22.24 -8.61 -8.17
CA THR A 737 -23.28 -8.99 -7.23
C THR A 737 -23.29 -10.50 -6.98
N PHE A 738 -23.33 -11.32 -8.03
CA PHE A 738 -23.34 -12.77 -7.88
C PHE A 738 -22.06 -13.29 -7.21
N VAL A 739 -20.90 -12.80 -7.64
CA VAL A 739 -19.61 -13.22 -7.06
C VAL A 739 -19.48 -12.80 -5.58
N ALA A 740 -20.02 -11.63 -5.21
CA ALA A 740 -20.09 -11.18 -3.82
C ALA A 740 -21.00 -12.09 -2.97
N GLU A 741 -22.13 -12.54 -3.52
CA GLU A 741 -23.02 -13.51 -2.88
C GLU A 741 -22.31 -14.86 -2.65
N GLN A 742 -21.60 -15.39 -3.66
CA GLN A 742 -20.84 -16.64 -3.51
C GLN A 742 -19.78 -16.54 -2.39
N THR A 743 -19.09 -15.40 -2.32
CA THR A 743 -18.12 -15.10 -1.26
C THR A 743 -18.80 -15.03 0.12
N ALA A 744 -20.00 -14.44 0.20
CA ALA A 744 -20.77 -14.37 1.43
C ALA A 744 -21.26 -15.75 1.90
N ILE A 745 -21.66 -16.63 0.97
CA ILE A 745 -22.00 -18.03 1.28
C ILE A 745 -20.81 -18.73 1.93
N ILE A 746 -19.61 -18.63 1.34
CA ILE A 746 -18.39 -19.20 1.94
C ILE A 746 -18.22 -18.69 3.37
N ARG A 747 -18.28 -17.37 3.60
CA ARG A 747 -18.07 -16.79 4.94
C ARG A 747 -19.16 -17.15 5.95
N LYS A 748 -20.39 -17.40 5.49
CA LYS A 748 -21.52 -17.78 6.35
C LYS A 748 -21.35 -19.19 6.91
N TYR A 749 -20.72 -20.09 6.14
CA TYR A 749 -20.56 -21.50 6.51
C TYR A 749 -19.14 -21.87 6.94
N LEU A 750 -18.12 -21.10 6.55
CA LEU A 750 -16.72 -21.42 6.76
C LEU A 750 -15.99 -20.29 7.49
N ASN A 751 -15.19 -20.68 8.50
CA ASN A 751 -14.31 -19.78 9.23
C ASN A 751 -12.83 -20.02 8.86
N ILE A 752 -12.55 -20.08 7.56
CA ILE A 752 -11.20 -20.21 7.01
C ILE A 752 -10.96 -19.15 5.91
N PRO A 753 -9.70 -18.72 5.70
CA PRO A 753 -9.31 -17.81 4.62
C PRO A 753 -9.85 -18.19 3.24
N ILE A 754 -10.24 -17.18 2.46
CA ILE A 754 -10.65 -17.31 1.06
C ILE A 754 -9.46 -16.95 0.16
N ILE A 755 -9.15 -17.85 -0.78
CA ILE A 755 -8.31 -17.57 -1.94
C ILE A 755 -9.25 -17.25 -3.11
N PHE A 756 -9.16 -16.04 -3.63
CA PHE A 756 -9.96 -15.61 -4.76
C PHE A 756 -9.16 -15.74 -6.04
N THR A 757 -9.62 -16.57 -6.98
CA THR A 757 -8.85 -16.91 -8.19
C THR A 757 -9.64 -16.59 -9.44
N VAL A 758 -9.05 -15.77 -10.30
CA VAL A 758 -9.54 -15.44 -11.65
C VAL A 758 -8.62 -16.12 -12.66
N ARG A 759 -8.92 -17.36 -13.07
CA ARG A 759 -8.05 -18.13 -13.97
C ARG A 759 -8.43 -17.94 -15.43
N THR A 760 -7.44 -17.67 -16.28
CA THR A 760 -7.64 -17.48 -17.72
C THR A 760 -7.48 -18.78 -18.51
N VAL A 761 -7.98 -18.83 -19.74
CA VAL A 761 -7.97 -20.02 -20.60
C VAL A 761 -6.55 -20.54 -20.84
N SER A 762 -5.59 -19.69 -21.20
CA SER A 762 -4.20 -20.11 -21.43
C SER A 762 -3.54 -20.76 -20.20
N GLN A 763 -4.08 -20.47 -19.01
CA GLN A 763 -3.56 -20.90 -17.72
C GLN A 763 -4.45 -21.99 -17.07
N GLY A 764 -5.44 -22.53 -17.80
CA GLY A 764 -6.28 -23.65 -17.36
C GLY A 764 -7.61 -23.26 -16.69
N GLY A 765 -8.11 -22.05 -16.96
CA GLY A 765 -9.42 -21.57 -16.52
C GLY A 765 -10.41 -21.39 -17.67
N LYS A 766 -11.43 -20.55 -17.45
CA LYS A 766 -12.47 -20.26 -18.47
C LYS A 766 -12.55 -18.81 -18.94
N ILE A 767 -11.88 -17.87 -18.27
CA ILE A 767 -11.94 -16.45 -18.67
C ILE A 767 -10.96 -16.20 -19.83
N PRO A 768 -11.36 -15.57 -20.95
CA PRO A 768 -10.44 -15.25 -22.04
C PRO A 768 -9.26 -14.39 -21.58
N ASP A 769 -8.07 -14.63 -22.13
CA ASP A 769 -6.85 -13.92 -21.72
C ASP A 769 -6.89 -12.42 -22.06
N GLU A 770 -7.60 -12.07 -23.14
CA GLU A 770 -7.82 -10.71 -23.63
C GLU A 770 -8.90 -9.91 -22.90
N ASP A 771 -9.75 -10.55 -22.07
CA ASP A 771 -10.82 -9.89 -21.32
C ASP A 771 -10.27 -9.21 -20.04
N LEU A 772 -9.41 -8.22 -20.25
CA LEU A 772 -8.75 -7.46 -19.20
C LEU A 772 -9.75 -6.68 -18.33
N GLU A 773 -10.89 -6.26 -18.89
CA GLU A 773 -11.92 -5.54 -18.15
C GLU A 773 -12.55 -6.43 -17.07
N THR A 774 -12.95 -7.65 -17.42
CA THR A 774 -13.48 -8.62 -16.45
C THR A 774 -12.42 -9.01 -15.43
N ILE A 775 -11.19 -9.26 -15.85
CA ILE A 775 -10.07 -9.61 -14.95
C ILE A 775 -9.83 -8.51 -13.92
N GLU A 776 -9.73 -7.25 -14.37
CA GLU A 776 -9.52 -6.10 -13.49
C GLU A 776 -10.70 -5.89 -12.54
N ARG A 777 -11.94 -5.93 -13.05
CA ARG A 777 -13.15 -5.74 -12.25
C ARG A 777 -13.27 -6.79 -11.14
N LEU A 778 -13.05 -8.07 -11.46
CA LEU A 778 -13.15 -9.17 -10.50
C LEU A 778 -12.00 -9.13 -9.48
N SER A 779 -10.78 -8.81 -9.91
CA SER A 779 -9.62 -8.71 -9.01
C SER A 779 -9.77 -7.54 -8.02
N LEU A 780 -10.26 -6.39 -8.49
CA LEU A 780 -10.59 -5.25 -7.62
C LEU A 780 -11.76 -5.58 -6.69
N LEU A 781 -12.77 -6.31 -7.17
CA LEU A 781 -13.86 -6.78 -6.33
C LEU A 781 -13.36 -7.67 -5.19
N ALA A 782 -12.40 -8.57 -5.44
CA ALA A 782 -11.80 -9.41 -4.40
C ALA A 782 -11.22 -8.58 -3.25
N ILE A 783 -10.47 -7.52 -3.60
CA ILE A 783 -9.90 -6.57 -2.62
C ILE A 783 -11.02 -5.88 -1.83
N LYS A 784 -12.07 -5.38 -2.49
CA LYS A 784 -13.22 -4.74 -1.82
C LYS A 784 -13.97 -5.71 -0.91
N LEU A 785 -14.09 -6.96 -1.34
CA LEU A 785 -14.66 -8.05 -0.56
C LEU A 785 -13.77 -8.43 0.61
N GLY A 786 -12.53 -7.95 0.73
CA GLY A 786 -11.64 -8.20 1.86
C GLY A 786 -11.27 -9.68 1.99
N VAL A 787 -11.02 -10.36 0.86
CA VAL A 787 -10.51 -11.74 0.89
C VAL A 787 -9.08 -11.76 1.44
N VAL A 788 -8.70 -12.89 2.02
CA VAL A 788 -7.37 -13.05 2.62
C VAL A 788 -6.30 -13.17 1.54
N TYR A 789 -6.57 -13.95 0.49
CA TYR A 789 -5.65 -14.13 -0.63
C TYR A 789 -6.32 -13.79 -1.97
N LEU A 790 -5.56 -13.15 -2.85
CA LEU A 790 -5.89 -12.96 -4.26
C LEU A 790 -4.83 -13.66 -5.11
N ASP A 791 -5.25 -14.60 -5.97
CA ASP A 791 -4.40 -15.23 -6.97
C ASP A 791 -4.31 -14.32 -8.20
N LEU A 792 -3.13 -13.72 -8.39
CA LEU A 792 -2.82 -12.76 -9.45
C LEU A 792 -1.85 -13.39 -10.44
N GLN A 793 -2.24 -13.47 -11.71
CA GLN A 793 -1.42 -14.16 -12.71
C GLN A 793 -0.28 -13.29 -13.21
N LEU A 794 0.91 -13.87 -13.32
CA LEU A 794 2.12 -13.23 -13.81
C LEU A 794 2.10 -12.95 -15.33
N THR A 795 1.14 -13.55 -16.04
CA THR A 795 0.92 -13.32 -17.48
C THR A 795 0.17 -12.02 -17.78
N TYR A 796 -0.43 -11.38 -16.77
CA TYR A 796 -1.15 -10.13 -16.98
C TYR A 796 -0.22 -8.99 -17.40
N PRO A 797 -0.71 -8.02 -18.20
CA PRO A 797 0.05 -6.81 -18.52
C PRO A 797 0.45 -6.04 -17.25
N SER A 798 1.65 -5.45 -17.21
CA SER A 798 2.15 -4.72 -16.03
C SER A 798 1.18 -3.64 -15.55
N LYS A 799 0.55 -2.91 -16.47
CA LYS A 799 -0.45 -1.87 -16.14
C LYS A 799 -1.63 -2.43 -15.34
N THR A 800 -2.10 -3.63 -15.67
CA THR A 800 -3.20 -4.32 -14.96
C THR A 800 -2.74 -4.76 -13.59
N ILE A 801 -1.52 -5.31 -13.48
CA ILE A 801 -0.91 -5.69 -12.20
C ILE A 801 -0.80 -4.45 -11.28
N ASP A 802 -0.22 -3.35 -11.77
CA ASP A 802 -0.02 -2.12 -11.01
C ASP A 802 -1.36 -1.53 -10.52
N LYS A 803 -2.39 -1.57 -11.37
CA LYS A 803 -3.75 -1.12 -11.01
C LYS A 803 -4.35 -1.95 -9.87
N ILE A 804 -4.19 -3.28 -9.90
CA ILE A 804 -4.70 -4.16 -8.84
C ILE A 804 -3.90 -3.96 -7.55
N LEU A 805 -2.56 -3.89 -7.64
CA LEU A 805 -1.68 -3.75 -6.48
C LEU A 805 -1.81 -2.38 -5.80
N SER A 806 -2.03 -1.30 -6.56
CA SER A 806 -2.24 0.04 -6.00
C SER A 806 -3.54 0.18 -5.19
N ALA A 807 -4.57 -0.61 -5.52
CA ALA A 807 -5.81 -0.68 -4.76
C ALA A 807 -5.72 -1.58 -3.52
N ASN A 808 -4.71 -2.46 -3.45
CA ASN A 808 -4.57 -3.42 -2.37
C ASN A 808 -4.01 -2.77 -1.09
N VAL A 809 -4.64 -3.09 0.05
CA VAL A 809 -4.21 -2.62 1.38
C VAL A 809 -3.78 -3.79 2.27
N PHE A 810 -4.62 -4.83 2.39
CA PHE A 810 -4.40 -5.94 3.33
C PHE A 810 -4.36 -7.33 2.70
N THR A 811 -4.92 -7.50 1.50
CA THR A 811 -5.04 -8.82 0.85
C THR A 811 -3.66 -9.33 0.45
N LYS A 812 -3.40 -10.61 0.74
CA LYS A 812 -2.13 -11.26 0.41
C LYS A 812 -2.13 -11.69 -1.05
N ILE A 813 -1.06 -11.36 -1.77
CA ILE A 813 -0.95 -11.65 -3.20
C ILE A 813 -0.28 -13.01 -3.41
N ILE A 814 -0.98 -13.93 -4.07
CA ILE A 814 -0.43 -15.18 -4.61
C ILE A 814 -0.12 -14.92 -6.10
N ALA A 815 1.14 -14.68 -6.42
CA ALA A 815 1.57 -14.47 -7.80
C ALA A 815 1.70 -15.83 -8.52
N SER A 816 0.87 -16.07 -9.53
CA SER A 816 0.75 -17.40 -10.14
C SER A 816 1.16 -17.48 -11.60
N PHE A 817 1.72 -18.62 -11.98
CA PHE A 817 1.99 -19.00 -13.37
C PHE A 817 1.81 -20.51 -13.54
N HIS A 818 1.07 -20.91 -14.57
CA HIS A 818 0.79 -22.28 -14.94
C HIS A 818 1.32 -22.56 -16.35
N ASP A 819 1.95 -23.72 -16.52
CA ASP A 819 2.36 -24.27 -17.81
C ASP A 819 1.62 -25.59 -18.09
N PRO A 820 0.33 -25.51 -18.47
CA PRO A 820 -0.46 -26.71 -18.74
C PRO A 820 -0.02 -27.42 -20.03
N LYS A 821 0.65 -26.71 -20.95
CA LYS A 821 1.13 -27.25 -22.23
C LYS A 821 2.50 -27.93 -22.09
N ARG A 822 3.19 -27.77 -20.96
CA ARG A 822 4.55 -28.26 -20.70
C ARG A 822 5.54 -27.70 -21.71
N GLU A 823 5.48 -26.40 -21.94
CA GLU A 823 6.45 -25.67 -22.75
C GLU A 823 7.83 -25.61 -22.06
N PHE A 824 7.87 -25.70 -20.73
CA PHE A 824 9.08 -25.54 -19.94
C PHE A 824 9.37 -26.73 -19.02
N SER A 825 10.63 -27.15 -18.98
CA SER A 825 11.16 -28.02 -17.92
C SER A 825 11.56 -27.18 -16.70
N TRP A 826 11.54 -27.75 -15.48
CA TRP A 826 11.96 -27.07 -14.24
C TRP A 826 13.43 -26.63 -14.23
N LYS A 827 14.24 -27.08 -15.20
CA LYS A 827 15.63 -26.67 -15.39
C LYS A 827 15.78 -25.44 -16.30
N GLU A 828 14.71 -25.04 -16.98
CA GLU A 828 14.72 -23.90 -17.88
C GLU A 828 14.68 -22.58 -17.09
N PRO A 829 15.39 -21.53 -17.54
CA PRO A 829 15.44 -20.23 -16.87
C PRO A 829 14.08 -19.53 -16.73
N GLU A 830 13.06 -19.95 -17.47
CA GLU A 830 11.74 -19.33 -17.43
C GLU A 830 11.11 -19.40 -16.03
N TRP A 831 11.32 -20.48 -15.29
CA TRP A 831 10.80 -20.59 -13.91
C TRP A 831 11.49 -19.61 -12.96
N ASP A 832 12.81 -19.41 -13.09
CA ASP A 832 13.54 -18.37 -12.36
C ASP A 832 13.01 -16.97 -12.73
N ASN A 833 12.78 -16.70 -14.02
CA ASN A 833 12.23 -15.42 -14.48
C ASN A 833 10.86 -15.14 -13.85
N ARG A 834 9.95 -16.13 -13.83
CA ARG A 834 8.62 -15.99 -13.20
C ARG A 834 8.71 -15.84 -11.70
N PHE A 835 9.62 -16.57 -11.05
CA PHE A 835 9.86 -16.38 -9.63
C PHE A 835 10.35 -14.95 -9.33
N GLN A 836 11.35 -14.45 -10.06
CA GLN A 836 11.85 -13.08 -9.89
C GLN A 836 10.78 -12.02 -10.22
N GLN A 837 9.96 -12.25 -11.25
CA GLN A 837 8.82 -11.40 -11.57
C GLN A 837 7.85 -11.29 -10.37
N ALA A 838 7.54 -12.41 -9.70
CA ALA A 838 6.71 -12.41 -8.51
C ALA A 838 7.35 -11.65 -7.33
N ILE A 839 8.67 -11.76 -7.14
CA ILE A 839 9.40 -11.00 -6.13
C ILE A 839 9.32 -9.50 -6.40
N ASN A 840 9.54 -9.08 -7.65
CA ASN A 840 9.59 -7.67 -8.06
C ASN A 840 8.25 -6.96 -7.87
N ILE A 841 7.12 -7.65 -8.09
CA ILE A 841 5.79 -7.09 -7.83
C ILE A 841 5.39 -7.14 -6.34
N GLY A 842 6.28 -7.63 -5.47
CA GLY A 842 6.06 -7.69 -4.02
C GLY A 842 5.07 -8.76 -3.56
N ALA A 843 4.96 -9.87 -4.29
CA ALA A 843 4.06 -10.96 -3.92
C ALA A 843 4.36 -11.55 -2.54
N ASP A 844 3.31 -11.91 -1.79
CA ASP A 844 3.46 -12.58 -0.50
C ASP A 844 3.78 -14.07 -0.65
N ILE A 845 3.20 -14.72 -1.68
CA ILE A 845 3.39 -16.13 -2.02
C ILE A 845 3.60 -16.25 -3.53
N VAL A 846 4.51 -17.13 -3.95
CA VAL A 846 4.71 -17.49 -5.37
C VAL A 846 4.04 -18.83 -5.66
N LYS A 847 3.32 -18.96 -6.78
CA LYS A 847 2.63 -20.19 -7.21
C LYS A 847 3.01 -20.58 -8.63
N LEU A 848 3.86 -21.59 -8.77
CA LEU A 848 4.35 -22.08 -10.07
C LEU A 848 3.84 -23.50 -10.31
N VAL A 849 3.14 -23.71 -11.41
CA VAL A 849 2.48 -24.99 -11.70
C VAL A 849 2.94 -25.51 -13.05
N GLY A 850 3.77 -26.55 -13.04
CA GLY A 850 4.24 -27.24 -14.24
C GLY A 850 3.40 -28.50 -14.55
N SER A 851 3.87 -29.31 -15.49
CA SER A 851 3.26 -30.59 -15.85
C SER A 851 4.30 -31.70 -15.89
N ALA A 852 4.01 -32.86 -15.27
CA ALA A 852 4.94 -33.99 -15.21
C ALA A 852 4.58 -35.10 -16.21
N GLN A 853 5.58 -35.59 -16.94
CA GLN A 853 5.50 -36.83 -17.72
C GLN A 853 6.29 -37.98 -17.08
N SER A 854 7.16 -37.68 -16.11
CA SER A 854 7.96 -38.67 -15.39
C SER A 854 8.12 -38.28 -13.92
N VAL A 855 8.51 -39.24 -13.08
CA VAL A 855 8.83 -38.97 -11.67
C VAL A 855 10.00 -37.98 -11.53
N GLN A 856 10.94 -37.98 -12.49
CA GLN A 856 12.10 -37.08 -12.49
C GLN A 856 11.70 -35.61 -12.52
N ASP A 857 10.59 -35.26 -13.17
CA ASP A 857 10.09 -33.86 -13.23
C ASP A 857 9.78 -33.32 -11.81
N ASN A 858 9.39 -34.18 -10.87
CA ASN A 858 9.16 -33.79 -9.48
C ASN A 858 10.47 -33.56 -8.73
N ILE A 859 11.51 -34.36 -9.03
CA ILE A 859 12.83 -34.19 -8.40
C ILE A 859 13.47 -32.88 -8.87
N ASP A 860 13.32 -32.56 -10.16
CA ASP A 860 13.79 -31.31 -10.74
C ASP A 860 13.04 -30.11 -10.12
N LEU A 861 11.72 -30.21 -9.92
CA LEU A 861 10.92 -29.21 -9.20
C LEU A 861 11.40 -29.00 -7.77
N GLU A 862 11.65 -30.06 -7.01
CA GLU A 862 12.14 -29.91 -5.62
C GLU A 862 13.56 -29.33 -5.56
N SER A 863 14.40 -29.63 -6.56
CA SER A 863 15.71 -28.97 -6.71
C SER A 863 15.54 -27.46 -6.95
N PHE A 864 14.58 -27.08 -7.81
CA PHE A 864 14.22 -25.68 -8.02
C PHE A 864 13.73 -25.01 -6.72
N ARG A 865 12.84 -25.67 -5.97
CA ARG A 865 12.30 -25.15 -4.70
C ARG A 865 13.39 -24.88 -3.66
N GLN A 866 14.40 -25.75 -3.56
CA GLN A 866 15.52 -25.59 -2.61
C GLN A 866 16.35 -24.33 -2.89
N LEU A 867 16.42 -23.88 -4.15
CA LEU A 867 17.14 -22.67 -4.54
C LEU A 867 16.30 -21.39 -4.32
N HIS A 868 14.98 -21.52 -4.15
CA HIS A 868 14.01 -20.42 -4.16
C HIS A 868 13.27 -20.29 -2.84
N THR A 869 13.98 -19.83 -1.80
CA THR A 869 13.48 -19.77 -0.42
C THR A 869 13.15 -18.36 0.08
N SER A 870 13.35 -17.32 -0.74
CA SER A 870 13.12 -15.92 -0.35
C SER A 870 11.65 -15.57 -0.09
N ARG A 871 10.71 -16.38 -0.61
CA ARG A 871 9.28 -16.30 -0.35
C ARG A 871 8.68 -17.70 -0.24
N PRO A 872 7.55 -17.89 0.46
CA PRO A 872 6.78 -19.13 0.38
C PRO A 872 6.42 -19.48 -1.06
N LEU A 873 6.71 -20.71 -1.46
CA LEU A 873 6.56 -21.19 -2.84
C LEU A 873 5.61 -22.40 -2.88
N ILE A 874 4.47 -22.20 -3.55
CA ILE A 874 3.59 -23.26 -4.01
C ILE A 874 4.15 -23.73 -5.37
N ALA A 875 4.81 -24.87 -5.40
CA ALA A 875 5.33 -25.45 -6.64
C ALA A 875 4.81 -26.87 -6.78
N ILE A 876 4.09 -27.16 -7.86
CA ILE A 876 3.51 -28.48 -8.11
C ILE A 876 3.49 -28.81 -9.60
N ASN A 877 3.42 -30.11 -9.90
CA ASN A 877 3.21 -30.65 -11.23
C ASN A 877 1.77 -31.17 -11.39
N MET A 878 1.17 -30.87 -12.54
CA MET A 878 -0.08 -31.46 -13.02
C MET A 878 0.14 -32.89 -13.55
N GLY A 879 -0.95 -33.64 -13.65
CA GLY A 879 -0.95 -35.00 -14.20
C GLY A 879 -0.66 -36.10 -13.17
N GLU A 880 -0.86 -37.36 -13.57
CA GLU A 880 -0.70 -38.52 -12.68
C GLU A 880 0.73 -38.66 -12.15
N GLN A 881 1.74 -38.44 -13.00
CA GLN A 881 3.15 -38.47 -12.61
C GLN A 881 3.53 -37.31 -11.68
N GLY A 882 2.71 -36.25 -11.63
CA GLY A 882 2.93 -35.07 -10.79
C GLY A 882 2.50 -35.23 -9.33
N LYS A 883 1.79 -36.31 -8.98
CA LYS A 883 1.23 -36.53 -7.63
C LYS A 883 2.25 -36.40 -6.50
N LEU A 884 3.49 -36.84 -6.71
CA LEU A 884 4.56 -36.72 -5.72
C LEU A 884 4.85 -35.27 -5.34
N SER A 885 4.92 -34.35 -6.31
CA SER A 885 5.15 -32.92 -6.02
C SER A 885 4.07 -32.31 -5.11
N ARG A 886 2.82 -32.77 -5.20
CA ARG A 886 1.73 -32.32 -4.32
C ARG A 886 1.91 -32.80 -2.89
N VAL A 887 2.47 -34.00 -2.69
CA VAL A 887 2.78 -34.55 -1.37
C VAL A 887 3.95 -33.81 -0.73
N LEU A 888 4.95 -33.42 -1.53
CA LEU A 888 6.16 -32.72 -1.07
C LEU A 888 5.95 -31.21 -0.85
N ASN A 889 4.96 -30.61 -1.51
CA ASN A 889 4.70 -29.18 -1.40
C ASN A 889 4.33 -28.79 0.05
N PRO A 890 5.06 -27.86 0.69
CA PRO A 890 4.94 -27.59 2.12
C PRO A 890 3.93 -26.48 2.47
N VAL A 891 3.46 -25.70 1.51
CA VAL A 891 2.61 -24.53 1.80
C VAL A 891 1.43 -24.47 0.84
N LEU A 892 0.22 -24.32 1.38
CA LEU A 892 -1.02 -24.14 0.62
C LEU A 892 -1.12 -25.07 -0.60
N THR A 893 -0.96 -26.38 -0.37
CA THR A 893 -1.14 -27.36 -1.45
C THR A 893 -2.60 -27.37 -1.90
N PRO A 894 -2.91 -27.17 -3.19
CA PRO A 894 -4.27 -27.33 -3.71
C PRO A 894 -4.69 -28.80 -3.69
N VAL A 895 -5.80 -29.08 -2.99
CA VAL A 895 -6.39 -30.41 -2.82
C VAL A 895 -7.79 -30.48 -3.41
N THR A 896 -8.31 -31.70 -3.54
CA THR A 896 -9.72 -31.99 -3.82
C THR A 896 -10.40 -32.63 -2.61
N SER A 897 -11.70 -32.93 -2.72
CA SER A 897 -12.49 -33.64 -1.73
C SER A 897 -13.37 -34.69 -2.41
N ASP A 898 -13.61 -35.81 -1.75
CA ASP A 898 -14.53 -36.86 -2.24
C ASP A 898 -15.98 -36.39 -2.34
N THR A 899 -16.31 -35.24 -1.73
CA THR A 899 -17.64 -34.60 -1.80
C THR A 899 -17.78 -33.73 -3.07
N LEU A 900 -16.69 -33.44 -3.78
CA LEU A 900 -16.72 -32.70 -5.04
C LEU A 900 -17.04 -33.64 -6.21
N THR A 901 -17.89 -33.18 -7.13
CA THR A 901 -18.23 -33.92 -8.35
C THR A 901 -17.10 -33.90 -9.38
N GLU A 902 -16.32 -32.82 -9.41
CA GLU A 902 -15.21 -32.61 -10.34
C GLU A 902 -13.96 -32.11 -9.60
N LYS A 903 -12.79 -32.60 -10.03
CA LYS A 903 -11.49 -32.10 -9.56
C LYS A 903 -11.12 -30.83 -10.35
N ALA A 904 -10.56 -29.82 -9.69
CA ALA A 904 -10.19 -28.55 -10.33
C ALA A 904 -8.99 -28.67 -11.29
N ALA A 905 -8.14 -29.69 -11.10
CA ALA A 905 -7.02 -29.98 -11.99
C ALA A 905 -6.66 -31.49 -11.99
N PRO A 906 -6.11 -32.03 -13.10
CA PRO A 906 -5.64 -33.42 -13.17
C PRO A 906 -4.57 -33.74 -12.11
N GLY A 907 -4.67 -34.93 -11.50
CA GLY A 907 -3.73 -35.42 -10.49
C GLY A 907 -3.91 -34.82 -9.09
N GLN A 908 -4.98 -34.05 -8.82
CA GLN A 908 -5.30 -33.60 -7.48
C GLN A 908 -5.64 -34.76 -6.53
N LEU A 909 -5.13 -34.63 -5.31
CA LEU A 909 -5.28 -35.58 -4.20
C LEU A 909 -6.12 -34.95 -3.08
N THR A 910 -6.80 -35.77 -2.29
CA THR A 910 -7.45 -35.33 -1.05
C THR A 910 -6.42 -35.13 0.07
N VAL A 911 -6.81 -34.45 1.15
CA VAL A 911 -5.98 -34.32 2.36
C VAL A 911 -5.57 -35.71 2.89
N SER A 912 -6.53 -36.64 2.92
CA SER A 912 -6.33 -38.02 3.40
C SER A 912 -5.33 -38.79 2.54
N GLU A 913 -5.45 -38.71 1.21
CA GLU A 913 -4.50 -39.35 0.29
C GLU A 913 -3.07 -38.79 0.46
N ILE A 914 -2.92 -37.47 0.55
CA ILE A 914 -1.61 -36.83 0.75
C ILE A 914 -0.97 -37.32 2.05
N ASN A 915 -1.71 -37.31 3.16
CA ASN A 915 -1.20 -37.73 4.45
C ASN A 915 -0.88 -39.24 4.49
N GLY A 916 -1.70 -40.06 3.83
CA GLY A 916 -1.46 -41.49 3.67
C GLY A 916 -0.16 -41.78 2.90
N ILE A 917 0.06 -41.10 1.77
CA ILE A 917 1.30 -41.24 0.99
C ILE A 917 2.49 -40.71 1.79
N ALA A 918 2.38 -39.53 2.42
CA ALA A 918 3.43 -38.95 3.26
C ALA A 918 3.86 -39.92 4.38
N ASN A 919 2.92 -40.67 4.96
CA ASN A 919 3.22 -41.71 5.93
C ASN A 919 3.97 -42.89 5.29
N GLN A 920 3.50 -43.40 4.15
CA GLN A 920 4.13 -44.53 3.46
C GLN A 920 5.58 -44.23 3.03
N ILE A 921 5.90 -42.99 2.67
CA ILE A 921 7.24 -42.58 2.25
C ILE A 921 8.09 -41.98 3.38
N GLY A 922 7.60 -42.00 4.64
CA GLY A 922 8.37 -41.61 5.83
C GLY A 922 8.44 -40.10 6.13
N LEU A 923 7.66 -39.26 5.43
CA LEU A 923 7.55 -37.83 5.74
C LEU A 923 6.66 -37.55 6.94
N LEU A 924 5.69 -38.44 7.23
CA LEU A 924 4.80 -38.35 8.37
C LEU A 924 4.90 -39.62 9.23
N SER A 925 5.36 -39.49 10.47
CA SER A 925 5.50 -40.64 11.37
C SER A 925 4.28 -40.83 12.28
N ALA A 926 3.96 -42.10 12.59
CA ALA A 926 2.96 -42.43 13.58
C ALA A 926 3.35 -41.87 14.96
N LYS A 927 2.35 -41.36 15.69
CA LYS A 927 2.51 -40.78 17.02
C LYS A 927 1.37 -41.25 17.92
N SER A 928 1.68 -41.41 19.19
CA SER A 928 0.75 -41.85 20.21
C SER A 928 0.36 -40.66 21.10
N PHE A 929 -0.94 -40.54 21.35
CA PHE A 929 -1.55 -39.49 22.14
C PHE A 929 -2.44 -40.11 23.22
N TRP A 930 -2.61 -39.41 24.34
CA TRP A 930 -3.42 -39.95 25.45
C TRP A 930 -4.28 -38.88 26.10
N VAL A 931 -5.45 -39.31 26.61
CA VAL A 931 -6.12 -38.60 27.70
C VAL A 931 -5.65 -39.16 29.03
N ILE A 932 -5.25 -38.27 29.95
CA ILE A 932 -4.79 -38.60 31.30
C ILE A 932 -5.66 -37.95 32.37
N GLY A 933 -5.73 -38.59 33.54
CA GLY A 933 -6.53 -38.17 34.68
C GLY A 933 -7.26 -39.37 35.29
N LYS A 934 -8.15 -39.11 36.24
CA LYS A 934 -8.92 -40.15 36.93
C LYS A 934 -10.20 -39.58 37.56
N PRO A 935 -11.39 -40.16 37.30
CA PRO A 935 -11.69 -41.24 36.35
C PRO A 935 -11.85 -40.73 34.91
N ILE A 936 -11.44 -41.51 33.89
CA ILE A 936 -11.49 -41.10 32.47
C ILE A 936 -12.13 -42.13 31.52
N GLN A 937 -12.71 -43.22 32.04
CA GLN A 937 -13.35 -44.25 31.21
C GLN A 937 -14.47 -43.68 30.33
N HIS A 938 -15.25 -42.74 30.86
CA HIS A 938 -16.33 -42.06 30.16
C HIS A 938 -15.86 -40.95 29.20
N SER A 939 -14.57 -40.63 29.15
CA SER A 939 -14.06 -39.53 28.31
C SER A 939 -14.34 -39.80 26.83
N ARG A 940 -14.85 -38.79 26.13
CA ARG A 940 -15.10 -38.82 24.68
C ARG A 940 -13.92 -38.30 23.85
N SER A 941 -12.79 -37.94 24.48
CA SER A 941 -11.58 -37.50 23.74
C SER A 941 -11.03 -38.59 22.80
N PRO A 942 -10.95 -39.89 23.17
CA PRO A 942 -10.43 -40.90 22.24
C PRO A 942 -11.30 -41.10 20.98
N PRO A 943 -12.65 -41.24 21.07
CA PRO A 943 -13.51 -41.22 19.88
C PRO A 943 -13.32 -39.97 19.01
N LEU A 944 -13.27 -38.78 19.64
CA LEU A 944 -13.08 -37.48 18.99
C LEU A 944 -11.80 -37.48 18.14
N HIS A 945 -10.64 -37.70 18.76
CA HIS A 945 -9.35 -37.60 18.07
C HIS A 945 -9.16 -38.71 17.03
N ASN A 946 -9.52 -39.96 17.35
CA ASN A 946 -9.34 -41.06 16.40
C ASN A 946 -10.25 -40.94 15.17
N ALA A 947 -11.46 -40.40 15.31
CA ALA A 947 -12.33 -40.10 14.17
C ALA A 947 -11.69 -39.03 13.26
N GLY A 948 -11.14 -37.98 13.85
CA GLY A 948 -10.40 -36.95 13.11
C GLY A 948 -9.15 -37.49 12.41
N TYR A 949 -8.34 -38.32 13.09
CA TYR A 949 -7.15 -38.94 12.49
C TYR A 949 -7.51 -39.81 11.29
N LYS A 950 -8.55 -40.64 11.43
CA LYS A 950 -9.05 -41.49 10.34
C LYS A 950 -9.55 -40.67 9.15
N CYS A 951 -10.33 -39.62 9.40
CA CYS A 951 -10.87 -38.76 8.35
C CYS A 951 -9.76 -38.06 7.55
N LEU A 952 -8.69 -37.61 8.22
CA LEU A 952 -7.57 -36.92 7.59
C LEU A 952 -6.43 -37.84 7.13
N GLY A 953 -6.57 -39.17 7.22
CA GLY A 953 -5.51 -40.12 6.84
C GLY A 953 -4.24 -40.01 7.69
N LEU A 954 -4.34 -39.53 8.93
CA LEU A 954 -3.21 -39.39 9.85
C LEU A 954 -2.89 -40.72 10.54
N PRO A 955 -1.60 -41.11 10.66
CA PRO A 955 -1.20 -42.41 11.21
C PRO A 955 -1.17 -42.43 12.75
N HIS A 956 -1.90 -41.53 13.41
CA HIS A 956 -1.82 -41.33 14.85
C HIS A 956 -2.84 -42.19 15.61
N LYS A 957 -2.59 -42.42 16.90
CA LYS A 957 -3.51 -43.12 17.79
C LYS A 957 -3.74 -42.32 19.07
N PHE A 958 -5.00 -42.25 19.51
CA PHE A 958 -5.38 -41.60 20.77
C PHE A 958 -5.98 -42.61 21.75
N ASP A 959 -5.34 -42.83 22.89
CA ASP A 959 -5.75 -43.82 23.90
C ASP A 959 -6.03 -43.19 25.28
N ARG A 960 -6.42 -44.02 26.25
CA ARG A 960 -6.61 -43.63 27.65
C ARG A 960 -5.43 -44.08 28.49
N PHE A 961 -5.01 -43.25 29.44
CA PHE A 961 -4.07 -43.65 30.49
C PHE A 961 -4.53 -43.10 31.84
N GLU A 962 -5.20 -43.95 32.61
CA GLU A 962 -5.80 -43.54 33.88
C GLU A 962 -4.74 -43.48 34.99
N SER A 963 -4.58 -42.29 35.57
CA SER A 963 -3.59 -42.00 36.62
C SER A 963 -3.97 -40.72 37.36
N ASP A 964 -3.70 -40.70 38.66
CA ASP A 964 -3.71 -39.53 39.55
C ASP A 964 -2.30 -39.03 39.89
N ASP A 965 -1.25 -39.66 39.33
CA ASP A 965 0.16 -39.29 39.50
C ASP A 965 0.77 -38.76 38.19
N ALA A 966 1.20 -37.49 38.19
CA ALA A 966 1.86 -36.82 37.07
C ALA A 966 3.28 -37.35 36.79
N LYS A 967 4.02 -37.80 37.81
CA LYS A 967 5.37 -38.36 37.64
C LYS A 967 5.31 -39.65 36.83
N LYS A 968 4.36 -40.53 37.18
CA LYS A 968 4.10 -41.77 36.45
C LYS A 968 3.74 -41.52 34.99
N VAL A 969 2.98 -40.47 34.70
CA VAL A 969 2.65 -40.06 33.33
C VAL A 969 3.91 -39.63 32.57
N PHE A 970 4.74 -38.77 33.18
CA PHE A 970 5.99 -38.32 32.57
C PHE A 970 6.93 -39.49 32.25
N GLU A 971 7.15 -40.38 33.21
CA GLU A 971 8.05 -41.52 33.06
C GLU A 971 7.57 -42.56 32.04
N LYS A 972 6.26 -42.84 31.99
CA LYS A 972 5.72 -43.91 31.14
C LYS A 972 5.27 -43.44 29.75
N LEU A 973 4.87 -42.19 29.58
CA LEU A 973 4.31 -41.68 28.32
C LEU A 973 5.24 -40.65 27.66
N MET A 974 5.59 -39.56 28.35
CA MET A 974 6.27 -38.42 27.74
C MET A 974 7.68 -38.77 27.23
N LYS A 975 8.35 -39.74 27.85
CA LYS A 975 9.68 -40.21 27.43
C LYS A 975 9.70 -41.15 26.22
N LYS A 976 8.54 -41.53 25.67
CA LYS A 976 8.50 -42.41 24.50
C LYS A 976 8.92 -41.66 23.23
N SER A 977 9.62 -42.33 22.32
CA SER A 977 10.05 -41.76 21.03
C SER A 977 8.87 -41.43 20.09
N ASP A 978 7.75 -42.14 20.25
CA ASP A 978 6.50 -41.94 19.51
C ASP A 978 5.52 -41.00 20.23
N PHE A 979 5.91 -40.38 21.36
CA PHE A 979 5.05 -39.45 22.08
C PHE A 979 4.65 -38.26 21.19
N GLY A 980 3.34 -38.05 21.03
CA GLY A 980 2.76 -36.93 20.30
C GLY A 980 2.23 -35.83 21.21
N GLY A 981 1.52 -36.19 22.29
CA GLY A 981 0.90 -35.21 23.19
C GLY A 981 -0.10 -35.82 24.17
N LEU A 982 -0.65 -34.96 25.04
CA LEU A 982 -1.59 -35.32 26.11
C LEU A 982 -2.77 -34.37 26.14
N ALA A 983 -3.99 -34.92 26.24
CA ALA A 983 -5.13 -34.22 26.82
C ALA A 983 -5.21 -34.54 28.32
N ILE A 984 -5.39 -33.53 29.16
CA ILE A 984 -5.23 -33.66 30.61
C ILE A 984 -6.53 -33.20 31.27
N THR A 985 -7.10 -34.07 32.10
CA THR A 985 -8.24 -33.74 32.94
C THR A 985 -7.91 -33.86 34.43
N MET A 986 -8.90 -33.63 35.29
CA MET A 986 -8.77 -33.77 36.74
C MET A 986 -8.18 -35.15 37.12
N PRO A 987 -7.28 -35.24 38.12
CA PRO A 987 -6.76 -34.14 38.94
C PRO A 987 -5.45 -33.49 38.43
N LEU A 988 -4.95 -33.86 37.25
CA LEU A 988 -3.55 -33.64 36.87
C LEU A 988 -3.21 -32.25 36.27
N LYS A 989 -4.20 -31.39 36.02
CA LYS A 989 -4.01 -30.12 35.28
C LYS A 989 -2.96 -29.16 35.88
N LEU A 990 -2.72 -29.23 37.19
CA LEU A 990 -1.73 -28.40 37.87
C LEU A 990 -0.39 -29.15 37.99
N ASP A 991 -0.41 -30.40 38.41
CA ASP A 991 0.82 -31.15 38.71
C ASP A 991 1.66 -31.46 37.47
N ILE A 992 1.04 -31.58 36.31
CA ILE A 992 1.74 -31.82 35.04
C ILE A 992 2.62 -30.64 34.61
N MET A 993 2.34 -29.42 35.10
CA MET A 993 3.13 -28.22 34.80
C MET A 993 4.60 -28.34 35.26
N LYS A 994 4.89 -29.25 36.21
CA LYS A 994 6.25 -29.53 36.68
C LYS A 994 7.10 -30.31 35.67
N TYR A 995 6.47 -30.88 34.64
CA TYR A 995 7.09 -31.79 33.67
C TYR A 995 7.06 -31.25 32.23
N VAL A 996 6.66 -30.00 32.05
CA VAL A 996 6.72 -29.28 30.78
C VAL A 996 7.83 -28.24 30.83
N ASP A 997 8.45 -27.97 29.68
CA ASP A 997 9.59 -27.05 29.56
C ASP A 997 9.10 -25.60 29.38
N GLU A 998 8.02 -25.42 28.61
CA GLU A 998 7.43 -24.12 28.32
C GLU A 998 5.90 -24.14 28.54
N LEU A 999 5.35 -22.98 28.86
CA LEU A 999 3.91 -22.77 29.00
C LEU A 999 3.46 -21.67 28.03
N SER A 1000 2.29 -21.82 27.43
CA SER A 1000 1.64 -20.73 26.71
C SER A 1000 1.25 -19.60 27.69
N GLU A 1001 1.12 -18.37 27.19
CA GLU A 1001 0.67 -17.24 28.01
C GLU A 1001 -0.71 -17.48 28.63
N ALA A 1002 -1.60 -18.16 27.91
CA ALA A 1002 -2.90 -18.58 28.43
C ALA A 1002 -2.73 -19.58 29.58
N ALA A 1003 -1.92 -20.62 29.42
CA ALA A 1003 -1.70 -21.62 30.48
C ALA A 1003 -0.99 -21.04 31.71
N LYS A 1004 -0.03 -20.12 31.53
CA LYS A 1004 0.62 -19.38 32.61
C LYS A 1004 -0.38 -18.56 33.40
N THR A 1005 -1.20 -17.77 32.71
CA THR A 1005 -2.18 -16.88 33.34
C THR A 1005 -3.28 -17.66 34.04
N ILE A 1006 -3.84 -18.68 33.37
CA ILE A 1006 -4.88 -19.54 33.95
C ILE A 1006 -4.30 -20.35 35.13
N GLY A 1007 -3.01 -20.71 35.09
CA GLY A 1007 -2.38 -21.55 36.10
C GLY A 1007 -2.85 -23.00 36.05
N ALA A 1008 -3.17 -23.50 34.86
CA ALA A 1008 -3.56 -24.90 34.63
C ALA A 1008 -3.30 -25.30 33.17
N VAL A 1009 -2.85 -26.54 32.96
CA VAL A 1009 -2.58 -27.14 31.65
C VAL A 1009 -3.57 -28.26 31.39
N ASN A 1010 -4.31 -28.18 30.28
CA ASN A 1010 -5.16 -29.29 29.82
C ASN A 1010 -4.60 -29.95 28.53
N THR A 1011 -3.52 -29.42 27.95
CA THR A 1011 -2.93 -29.89 26.70
C THR A 1011 -1.41 -29.85 26.77
N VAL A 1012 -0.74 -30.93 26.41
CA VAL A 1012 0.73 -30.95 26.28
C VAL A 1012 1.10 -31.42 24.88
N CYS A 1013 1.94 -30.65 24.22
CA CYS A 1013 2.45 -30.96 22.88
C CYS A 1013 3.96 -31.16 22.93
N SER A 1014 4.46 -32.04 22.08
CA SER A 1014 5.89 -32.19 21.83
C SER A 1014 6.31 -31.34 20.64
N VAL A 1015 7.22 -30.41 20.84
CA VAL A 1015 7.75 -29.52 19.77
C VAL A 1015 9.26 -29.75 19.64
N LYS A 1016 9.80 -29.62 18.42
CA LYS A 1016 11.25 -29.58 18.19
C LYS A 1016 11.73 -28.14 18.17
N LYS A 1017 12.67 -27.78 19.04
CA LYS A 1017 13.34 -26.47 19.09
C LYS A 1017 14.84 -26.71 19.14
N ASP A 1018 15.58 -26.11 18.21
CA ASP A 1018 17.05 -26.29 18.08
C ASP A 1018 17.50 -27.76 18.06
N ASN A 1019 16.78 -28.61 17.32
CA ASN A 1019 16.96 -30.08 17.26
C ASN A 1019 16.72 -30.85 18.59
N HIS A 1020 16.26 -30.19 19.65
CA HIS A 1020 15.85 -30.84 20.89
C HIS A 1020 14.33 -30.93 21.01
N GLN A 1021 13.85 -32.02 21.61
CA GLN A 1021 12.43 -32.19 21.93
C GLN A 1021 12.14 -31.43 23.23
N ILE A 1022 11.13 -30.55 23.17
CA ILE A 1022 10.59 -29.84 24.33
C ILE A 1022 9.10 -30.11 24.46
N PHE A 1023 8.60 -30.05 25.68
CA PHE A 1023 7.19 -30.19 26.02
C PHE A 1023 6.59 -28.83 26.32
N VAL A 1024 5.56 -28.46 25.57
CA VAL A 1024 4.85 -27.20 25.73
C VAL A 1024 3.48 -27.48 26.32
N GLY A 1025 3.18 -26.88 27.48
CA GLY A 1025 1.88 -26.94 28.13
C GLY A 1025 0.98 -25.78 27.69
N ASP A 1026 -0.24 -26.09 27.28
CA ASP A 1026 -1.27 -25.13 26.88
C ASP A 1026 -2.59 -25.40 27.61
N ASN A 1027 -3.50 -24.43 27.54
CA ASN A 1027 -4.86 -24.53 28.01
C ASN A 1027 -5.84 -24.24 26.86
N THR A 1028 -6.61 -25.25 26.47
CA THR A 1028 -7.60 -25.20 25.39
C THR A 1028 -9.04 -25.13 25.91
N ASP A 1029 -9.26 -25.21 27.24
CA ASP A 1029 -10.60 -25.10 27.83
C ASP A 1029 -11.20 -23.71 27.53
N TRP A 1030 -10.40 -22.64 27.64
CA TRP A 1030 -10.87 -21.27 27.40
C TRP A 1030 -11.27 -21.06 25.94
N VAL A 1031 -10.56 -21.69 24.99
CA VAL A 1031 -10.91 -21.71 23.56
C VAL A 1031 -12.21 -22.46 23.33
N GLY A 1032 -12.38 -23.59 24.03
CA GLY A 1032 -13.64 -24.34 24.02
C GLY A 1032 -14.82 -23.48 24.46
N ILE A 1033 -14.66 -22.68 25.51
CA ILE A 1033 -15.70 -21.78 26.03
C ILE A 1033 -16.00 -20.65 25.05
N SER A 1034 -14.98 -19.92 24.58
CA SER A 1034 -15.17 -18.78 23.67
C SER A 1034 -15.80 -19.18 22.34
N ASN A 1035 -15.33 -20.28 21.74
CA ASN A 1035 -15.85 -20.77 20.46
C ASN A 1035 -17.27 -21.31 20.58
N SER A 1036 -17.61 -21.92 21.73
CA SER A 1036 -18.96 -22.38 22.00
C SER A 1036 -19.94 -21.21 22.12
N PHE A 1037 -19.58 -20.12 22.79
CA PHE A 1037 -20.40 -18.90 22.79
C PHE A 1037 -20.55 -18.30 21.38
N ALA A 1038 -19.44 -18.16 20.65
CA ALA A 1038 -19.45 -17.60 19.31
C ALA A 1038 -20.34 -18.40 18.33
N LYS A 1039 -20.33 -19.74 18.42
CA LYS A 1039 -21.20 -20.62 17.62
C LYS A 1039 -22.69 -20.36 17.85
N PHE A 1040 -23.06 -19.95 19.06
CA PHE A 1040 -24.43 -19.61 19.43
C PHE A 1040 -24.73 -18.10 19.28
N GLY A 1041 -23.85 -17.33 18.63
CA GLY A 1041 -24.03 -15.90 18.37
C GLY A 1041 -23.85 -15.00 19.60
N ALA A 1042 -23.29 -15.54 20.68
CA ALA A 1042 -23.00 -14.81 21.91
C ALA A 1042 -21.56 -14.27 21.88
N TYR A 1043 -21.41 -12.94 21.97
CA TYR A 1043 -20.12 -12.25 22.03
C TYR A 1043 -20.08 -11.38 23.28
N GLY A 1044 -18.88 -11.20 23.84
CA GLY A 1044 -18.66 -10.22 24.89
C GLY A 1044 -18.36 -8.84 24.30
N SER A 1045 -18.40 -7.83 25.18
CA SER A 1045 -18.03 -6.45 24.88
C SER A 1045 -17.73 -5.71 26.18
N SER A 1046 -17.05 -4.56 26.06
CA SER A 1046 -16.64 -3.73 27.20
C SER A 1046 -17.79 -3.11 27.98
N THR A 1047 -19.04 -3.35 27.57
CA THR A 1047 -20.25 -2.90 28.27
C THR A 1047 -20.97 -4.05 29.00
N GLN A 1048 -20.54 -5.31 28.82
CA GLN A 1048 -21.20 -6.49 29.38
C GLN A 1048 -20.49 -7.06 30.60
N CYS A 1049 -21.27 -7.66 31.51
CA CYS A 1049 -20.77 -8.42 32.66
C CYS A 1049 -20.91 -9.93 32.43
N GLY A 1050 -19.91 -10.69 32.87
CA GLY A 1050 -19.87 -12.15 32.83
C GLY A 1050 -20.11 -12.78 34.22
N LEU A 1051 -20.52 -14.05 34.25
CA LEU A 1051 -20.72 -14.85 35.46
C LEU A 1051 -20.00 -16.19 35.35
N VAL A 1052 -19.30 -16.61 36.40
CA VAL A 1052 -18.72 -17.95 36.55
C VAL A 1052 -19.27 -18.62 37.81
N VAL A 1053 -19.85 -19.81 37.65
CA VAL A 1053 -20.41 -20.62 38.75
C VAL A 1053 -19.47 -21.78 39.04
N GLY A 1054 -18.81 -21.77 40.20
CA GLY A 1054 -17.88 -22.80 40.65
C GLY A 1054 -16.47 -22.26 40.95
N GLY A 1055 -15.65 -23.09 41.60
CA GLY A 1055 -14.29 -22.73 42.02
C GLY A 1055 -13.24 -23.80 41.67
N GLY A 1056 -13.31 -24.36 40.46
CA GLY A 1056 -12.40 -25.40 39.96
C GLY A 1056 -11.42 -24.89 38.89
N GLY A 1057 -10.62 -25.79 38.30
CA GLY A 1057 -9.70 -25.45 37.20
C GLY A 1057 -10.41 -24.90 35.97
N THR A 1058 -11.59 -25.45 35.63
CA THR A 1058 -12.43 -24.93 34.54
C THR A 1058 -12.92 -23.50 34.80
N SER A 1059 -13.18 -23.14 36.06
CA SER A 1059 -13.59 -21.78 36.43
C SER A 1059 -12.50 -20.75 36.11
N ARG A 1060 -11.22 -21.10 36.26
CA ARG A 1060 -10.10 -20.23 35.90
C ARG A 1060 -10.05 -19.97 34.39
N ALA A 1061 -10.23 -21.03 33.59
CA ALA A 1061 -10.32 -20.92 32.13
C ALA A 1061 -11.56 -20.13 31.69
N ALA A 1062 -12.69 -20.25 32.40
CA ALA A 1062 -13.90 -19.48 32.14
C ALA A 1062 -13.72 -17.98 32.39
N VAL A 1063 -13.06 -17.61 33.49
CA VAL A 1063 -12.71 -16.20 33.76
C VAL A 1063 -11.81 -15.66 32.65
N PHE A 1064 -10.76 -16.40 32.28
CA PHE A 1064 -9.88 -16.01 31.16
C PHE A 1064 -10.65 -15.85 29.85
N ALA A 1065 -11.53 -16.80 29.51
CA ALA A 1065 -12.35 -16.73 28.30
C ALA A 1065 -13.25 -15.50 28.27
N LEU A 1066 -13.99 -15.22 29.36
CA LEU A 1066 -14.89 -14.07 29.44
C LEU A 1066 -14.14 -12.73 29.35
N HIS A 1067 -12.94 -12.65 29.92
CA HIS A 1067 -12.09 -11.48 29.80
C HIS A 1067 -11.58 -11.29 28.36
N GLN A 1068 -11.10 -12.36 27.71
CA GLN A 1068 -10.68 -12.32 26.30
C GLN A 1068 -11.84 -11.98 25.35
N MET A 1069 -13.07 -12.33 25.73
CA MET A 1069 -14.28 -11.91 25.03
C MET A 1069 -14.67 -10.44 25.27
N GLY A 1070 -13.96 -9.73 26.16
CA GLY A 1070 -14.10 -8.30 26.39
C GLY A 1070 -15.04 -7.91 27.54
N CYS A 1071 -15.48 -8.84 28.39
CA CYS A 1071 -16.37 -8.50 29.51
C CYS A 1071 -15.71 -7.49 30.45
N LYS A 1072 -16.44 -6.42 30.78
CA LYS A 1072 -16.00 -5.34 31.69
C LYS A 1072 -15.70 -5.85 33.10
N LYS A 1073 -16.54 -6.76 33.57
CA LYS A 1073 -16.54 -7.27 34.95
C LYS A 1073 -16.97 -8.74 34.93
N ILE A 1074 -16.36 -9.55 35.78
CA ILE A 1074 -16.62 -10.98 35.85
C ILE A 1074 -17.00 -11.35 37.29
N TYR A 1075 -18.26 -11.71 37.49
CA TYR A 1075 -18.76 -12.17 38.78
C TYR A 1075 -18.46 -13.64 39.00
N MET A 1076 -18.11 -14.01 40.23
CA MET A 1076 -17.89 -15.40 40.63
C MET A 1076 -18.76 -15.78 41.83
N ILE A 1077 -19.46 -16.91 41.70
CA ILE A 1077 -20.20 -17.54 42.79
C ILE A 1077 -19.76 -18.98 42.96
N ASN A 1078 -19.66 -19.46 44.19
CA ASN A 1078 -19.32 -20.84 44.49
C ASN A 1078 -19.83 -21.22 45.88
N ARG A 1079 -20.02 -22.53 46.13
CA ARG A 1079 -20.38 -23.04 47.46
C ARG A 1079 -19.41 -22.59 48.56
N THR A 1080 -18.11 -22.62 48.25
CA THR A 1080 -17.06 -22.25 49.20
C THR A 1080 -16.41 -20.96 48.73
N ALA A 1081 -16.71 -19.85 49.39
CA ALA A 1081 -16.24 -18.51 49.03
C ALA A 1081 -14.71 -18.42 48.98
N SER A 1082 -13.99 -19.06 49.93
CA SER A 1082 -12.52 -19.04 49.96
C SER A 1082 -11.89 -19.51 48.66
N LYS A 1083 -12.46 -20.53 47.99
CA LYS A 1083 -11.92 -21.05 46.72
C LYS A 1083 -11.97 -20.05 45.58
N VAL A 1084 -13.03 -19.24 45.47
CA VAL A 1084 -13.15 -18.23 44.42
C VAL A 1084 -12.36 -16.96 44.76
N HIS A 1085 -12.21 -16.65 46.04
CA HIS A 1085 -11.24 -15.63 46.49
C HIS A 1085 -9.80 -16.02 46.16
N ASP A 1086 -9.43 -17.30 46.30
CA ASP A 1086 -8.10 -17.79 45.90
C ASP A 1086 -7.90 -17.71 44.37
N ILE A 1087 -8.94 -18.00 43.57
CA ILE A 1087 -8.88 -17.81 42.12
C ILE A 1087 -8.69 -16.33 41.78
N LYS A 1088 -9.49 -15.43 42.37
CA LYS A 1088 -9.37 -13.98 42.20
C LYS A 1088 -7.96 -13.49 42.49
N LYS A 1089 -7.35 -13.92 43.60
CA LYS A 1089 -5.98 -13.56 43.97
C LYS A 1089 -4.91 -14.07 43.01
N SER A 1090 -5.20 -15.16 42.28
CA SER A 1090 -4.25 -15.79 41.36
C SER A 1090 -4.32 -15.26 39.92
N LEU A 1091 -5.31 -14.41 39.61
CA LEU A 1091 -5.52 -13.84 38.27
C LEU A 1091 -5.24 -12.33 38.29
N PRO A 1092 -4.93 -11.71 37.13
CA PRO A 1092 -4.65 -10.27 37.05
C PRO A 1092 -5.82 -9.39 37.56
N GLU A 1093 -5.52 -8.31 38.27
CA GLU A 1093 -6.54 -7.39 38.79
C GLU A 1093 -7.36 -6.71 37.69
N GLU A 1094 -6.76 -6.49 36.52
CA GLU A 1094 -7.39 -5.88 35.34
C GLU A 1094 -8.57 -6.70 34.77
N TYR A 1095 -8.76 -7.95 35.22
CA TYR A 1095 -9.88 -8.81 34.78
C TYR A 1095 -11.21 -8.44 35.45
N GLY A 1096 -11.21 -7.50 36.41
CA GLY A 1096 -12.43 -6.99 37.03
C GLY A 1096 -13.23 -8.07 37.76
N ILE A 1097 -12.55 -8.96 38.48
CA ILE A 1097 -13.19 -10.11 39.15
C ILE A 1097 -13.84 -9.68 40.47
N GLU A 1098 -15.14 -9.94 40.61
CA GLU A 1098 -15.91 -9.70 41.83
C GLU A 1098 -16.52 -10.99 42.37
N VAL A 1099 -16.21 -11.33 43.62
CA VAL A 1099 -16.76 -12.51 44.31
C VAL A 1099 -18.06 -12.09 44.99
N LEU A 1100 -19.14 -12.81 44.72
CA LEU A 1100 -20.45 -12.57 45.33
C LEU A 1100 -20.72 -13.65 46.38
N ASP A 1101 -20.39 -13.37 47.65
CA ASP A 1101 -20.52 -14.30 48.77
C ASP A 1101 -21.64 -13.95 49.77
N SER A 1102 -22.34 -12.82 49.57
CA SER A 1102 -23.49 -12.39 50.36
C SER A 1102 -24.69 -11.98 49.49
N GLU A 1103 -25.91 -12.04 50.05
CA GLU A 1103 -27.13 -11.61 49.35
C GLU A 1103 -27.10 -10.13 48.96
N GLU A 1104 -26.48 -9.27 49.77
CA GLU A 1104 -26.32 -7.85 49.48
C GLU A 1104 -25.52 -7.63 48.20
N LEU A 1105 -24.37 -8.32 48.06
CA LEU A 1105 -23.52 -8.23 46.87
C LEU A 1105 -24.21 -8.78 45.61
N VAL A 1106 -24.95 -9.88 45.75
CA VAL A 1106 -25.74 -10.44 44.63
C VAL A 1106 -26.83 -9.48 44.19
N ASN A 1107 -27.50 -8.82 45.15
CA ASN A 1107 -28.54 -7.83 44.88
C ASN A 1107 -27.99 -6.51 44.32
N SER A 1108 -26.73 -6.15 44.59
CA SER A 1108 -26.07 -4.98 43.99
C SER A 1108 -25.41 -5.25 42.63
N ALA A 1109 -25.22 -6.52 42.24
CA ALA A 1109 -24.54 -6.87 41.00
C ALA A 1109 -25.25 -6.31 39.74
N GLU A 1110 -24.46 -5.79 38.79
CA GLU A 1110 -24.90 -5.38 37.45
C GLU A 1110 -25.48 -6.59 36.67
N PRO A 1111 -26.40 -6.38 35.71
CA PRO A 1111 -26.95 -7.45 34.88
C PRO A 1111 -25.86 -8.23 34.13
N VAL A 1112 -25.95 -9.57 34.19
CA VAL A 1112 -25.03 -10.48 33.48
C VAL A 1112 -25.65 -11.00 32.20
N THR A 1113 -24.87 -11.06 31.12
CA THR A 1113 -25.36 -11.54 29.82
C THR A 1113 -24.64 -12.81 29.34
N LEU A 1114 -23.49 -13.13 29.92
CA LEU A 1114 -22.73 -14.35 29.63
C LEU A 1114 -22.47 -15.10 30.94
N ALA A 1115 -22.83 -16.37 31.02
CA ALA A 1115 -22.62 -17.20 32.21
C ALA A 1115 -21.95 -18.52 31.86
N VAL A 1116 -21.00 -18.98 32.69
CA VAL A 1116 -20.37 -20.29 32.57
C VAL A 1116 -20.57 -21.07 33.86
N SER A 1117 -21.31 -22.17 33.78
CA SER A 1117 -21.41 -23.16 34.86
C SER A 1117 -20.24 -24.13 34.80
N CYS A 1118 -19.50 -24.24 35.90
CA CYS A 1118 -18.34 -25.12 36.05
C CYS A 1118 -18.52 -26.16 37.17
N ILE A 1119 -19.72 -26.27 37.74
CA ILE A 1119 -20.00 -27.23 38.81
C ILE A 1119 -20.36 -28.60 38.22
N PRO A 1120 -20.01 -29.71 38.90
CA PRO A 1120 -20.46 -31.03 38.49
C PRO A 1120 -21.99 -31.15 38.51
N ALA A 1121 -22.56 -31.81 37.50
CA ALA A 1121 -24.01 -32.04 37.40
C ALA A 1121 -24.49 -33.34 38.08
N ASP A 1122 -23.57 -34.11 38.68
CA ASP A 1122 -23.85 -35.35 39.41
C ASP A 1122 -24.23 -35.11 40.88
N LYS A 1123 -24.22 -33.86 41.34
CA LYS A 1123 -24.54 -33.45 42.71
C LYS A 1123 -25.64 -32.39 42.73
N PRO A 1124 -26.52 -32.41 43.74
CA PRO A 1124 -27.53 -31.36 43.90
C PRO A 1124 -26.87 -30.00 44.16
N ILE A 1125 -27.46 -28.95 43.61
CA ILE A 1125 -27.05 -27.57 43.85
C ILE A 1125 -27.46 -27.19 45.27
N GLU A 1126 -26.53 -26.63 46.05
CA GLU A 1126 -26.84 -26.16 47.39
C GLU A 1126 -27.83 -24.97 47.36
N ALA A 1127 -28.77 -24.95 48.30
CA ALA A 1127 -29.87 -23.98 48.32
C ALA A 1127 -29.42 -22.52 48.23
N GLN A 1128 -28.34 -22.14 48.94
CA GLN A 1128 -27.84 -20.77 48.90
C GLN A 1128 -27.24 -20.41 47.53
N LEU A 1129 -26.45 -21.32 46.95
CA LEU A 1129 -25.87 -21.12 45.61
C LEU A 1129 -26.95 -21.05 44.53
N LEU A 1130 -28.00 -21.87 44.67
CA LEU A 1130 -29.16 -21.83 43.78
C LEU A 1130 -29.87 -20.48 43.86
N LYS A 1131 -30.12 -19.94 45.07
CA LYS A 1131 -30.72 -18.62 45.27
C LYS A 1131 -29.90 -17.51 44.62
N TYR A 1132 -28.57 -17.54 44.77
CA TYR A 1132 -27.67 -16.58 44.12
C TYR A 1132 -27.76 -16.65 42.60
N LEU A 1133 -27.71 -17.87 42.05
CA LEU A 1133 -27.79 -18.11 40.61
C LEU A 1133 -29.13 -17.62 40.04
N GLU A 1134 -30.26 -17.97 40.66
CA GLU A 1134 -31.59 -17.53 40.23
C GLU A 1134 -31.72 -16.00 40.19
N THR A 1135 -31.18 -15.31 41.20
CA THR A 1135 -31.21 -13.85 41.28
C THR A 1135 -30.43 -13.20 40.12
N LEU A 1136 -29.24 -13.73 39.80
CA LEU A 1136 -28.41 -13.23 38.71
C LEU A 1136 -29.00 -13.53 37.32
N LEU A 1137 -29.58 -14.73 37.14
CA LEU A 1137 -30.26 -15.09 35.90
C LEU A 1137 -31.49 -14.20 35.66
N ALA A 1138 -32.29 -13.92 36.69
CA ALA A 1138 -33.44 -13.01 36.61
C ALA A 1138 -33.02 -11.61 36.14
N LYS A 1139 -31.99 -11.04 36.77
CA LYS A 1139 -31.46 -9.71 36.41
C LYS A 1139 -31.00 -9.63 34.95
N GLY A 1140 -30.33 -10.68 34.46
CA GLY A 1140 -29.88 -10.73 33.06
C GLY A 1140 -31.05 -10.80 32.07
N SER A 1141 -32.14 -11.47 32.44
CA SER A 1141 -33.36 -11.54 31.61
C SER A 1141 -34.13 -10.21 31.58
N GLU A 1142 -34.21 -9.51 32.71
CA GLU A 1142 -34.97 -8.26 32.85
C GLU A 1142 -34.26 -7.05 32.23
N ASN A 1143 -32.92 -7.01 32.22
CA ASN A 1143 -32.12 -5.86 31.79
C ASN A 1143 -31.07 -6.24 30.74
N SER A 1144 -31.51 -6.87 29.67
CA SER A 1144 -30.62 -7.45 28.66
C SER A 1144 -30.10 -6.46 27.61
N HIS A 1145 -30.58 -5.21 27.62
CA HIS A 1145 -30.18 -4.12 26.69
C HIS A 1145 -30.12 -4.55 25.20
N GLY A 1146 -31.01 -5.44 24.77
CA GLY A 1146 -31.08 -5.93 23.39
C GLY A 1146 -30.13 -7.09 23.06
N VAL A 1147 -29.45 -7.68 24.06
CA VAL A 1147 -28.58 -8.86 23.91
C VAL A 1147 -29.25 -10.08 24.53
N THR A 1148 -29.33 -11.19 23.81
CA THR A 1148 -29.86 -12.45 24.38
C THR A 1148 -28.89 -13.04 25.42
N PRO A 1149 -29.27 -13.14 26.71
CA PRO A 1149 -28.41 -13.74 27.72
C PRO A 1149 -28.14 -15.21 27.42
N THR A 1150 -26.89 -15.65 27.61
CA THR A 1150 -26.44 -16.99 27.21
C THR A 1150 -25.63 -17.67 28.32
N LEU A 1151 -26.00 -18.90 28.66
CA LEU A 1151 -25.33 -19.75 29.65
C LEU A 1151 -24.65 -20.94 28.97
N LEU A 1152 -23.37 -21.14 29.23
CA LEU A 1152 -22.62 -22.33 28.86
C LEU A 1152 -22.48 -23.25 30.06
N GLU A 1153 -22.88 -24.51 29.91
CA GLU A 1153 -22.64 -25.56 30.89
C GLU A 1153 -21.34 -26.30 30.55
N ALA A 1154 -20.39 -26.41 31.48
CA ALA A 1154 -19.15 -27.15 31.23
C ALA A 1154 -19.34 -28.67 31.41
N ALA A 1155 -20.32 -29.09 32.23
CA ALA A 1155 -20.67 -30.50 32.37
C ALA A 1155 -21.42 -31.00 31.12
N TYR A 1156 -21.01 -32.14 30.58
CA TYR A 1156 -21.67 -32.78 29.43
C TYR A 1156 -22.39 -34.09 29.79
N LYS A 1157 -22.42 -34.43 31.09
CA LYS A 1157 -23.11 -35.61 31.62
C LYS A 1157 -23.83 -35.26 32.93
N PRO A 1158 -25.16 -35.39 33.02
CA PRO A 1158 -26.10 -35.71 31.92
C PRO A 1158 -26.08 -34.66 30.80
N ARG A 1159 -26.67 -34.99 29.64
CA ARG A 1159 -26.67 -34.12 28.44
C ARG A 1159 -27.40 -32.79 28.66
N VAL A 1160 -28.43 -32.81 29.51
CA VAL A 1160 -29.17 -31.63 29.98
C VAL A 1160 -29.02 -31.62 31.50
N THR A 1161 -28.47 -30.54 32.05
CA THR A 1161 -28.23 -30.40 33.50
C THR A 1161 -29.35 -29.58 34.16
N PRO A 1162 -29.52 -29.68 35.50
CA PRO A 1162 -30.50 -28.85 36.20
C PRO A 1162 -30.29 -27.34 36.03
N ILE A 1163 -29.04 -26.89 35.86
CA ILE A 1163 -28.74 -25.46 35.59
C ILE A 1163 -29.20 -25.06 34.19
N MET A 1164 -29.03 -25.95 33.19
CA MET A 1164 -29.51 -25.71 31.84
C MET A 1164 -31.04 -25.57 31.82
N GLU A 1165 -31.76 -26.49 32.46
CA GLU A 1165 -33.24 -26.43 32.57
C GLU A 1165 -33.67 -25.15 33.31
N LEU A 1166 -33.02 -24.81 34.43
CA LEU A 1166 -33.29 -23.59 35.16
C LEU A 1166 -33.13 -22.33 34.27
N ALA A 1167 -32.01 -22.21 33.57
CA ALA A 1167 -31.72 -21.05 32.74
C ALA A 1167 -32.68 -20.94 31.55
N GLN A 1168 -32.96 -22.06 30.86
CA GLN A 1168 -33.81 -22.08 29.68
C GLN A 1168 -35.30 -21.96 30.03
N ASP A 1169 -35.80 -22.75 30.96
CA ASP A 1169 -37.24 -22.88 31.18
C ASP A 1169 -37.78 -21.73 32.02
N LYS A 1170 -37.07 -21.37 33.11
CA LYS A 1170 -37.49 -20.32 34.05
C LYS A 1170 -37.10 -18.93 33.57
N PHE A 1171 -35.88 -18.75 33.05
CA PHE A 1171 -35.33 -17.42 32.74
C PHE A 1171 -35.21 -17.12 31.24
N LYS A 1172 -35.53 -18.07 30.35
CA LYS A 1172 -35.47 -17.92 28.88
C LYS A 1172 -34.08 -17.55 28.35
N TRP A 1173 -33.02 -17.97 29.05
CA TRP A 1173 -31.65 -17.84 28.56
C TRP A 1173 -31.38 -18.81 27.41
N THR A 1174 -30.50 -18.43 26.50
CA THR A 1174 -29.92 -19.37 25.53
C THR A 1174 -28.95 -20.29 26.26
N VAL A 1175 -29.03 -21.58 26.02
CA VAL A 1175 -28.17 -22.57 26.68
C VAL A 1175 -27.25 -23.25 25.69
N VAL A 1176 -25.96 -23.27 26.03
CA VAL A 1176 -24.90 -23.96 25.29
C VAL A 1176 -24.52 -25.23 26.06
N PRO A 1177 -24.77 -26.44 25.52
CA PRO A 1177 -24.50 -27.69 26.21
C PRO A 1177 -23.00 -27.99 26.28
N GLY A 1178 -22.53 -28.65 27.35
CA GLY A 1178 -21.10 -28.89 27.56
C GLY A 1178 -20.41 -29.77 26.52
N VAL A 1179 -21.17 -30.49 25.69
CA VAL A 1179 -20.62 -31.20 24.54
C VAL A 1179 -19.98 -30.24 23.53
N GLU A 1180 -20.51 -29.02 23.38
CA GLU A 1180 -19.95 -28.00 22.50
C GLU A 1180 -18.57 -27.56 22.99
N MET A 1181 -18.46 -27.30 24.30
CA MET A 1181 -17.17 -26.97 24.94
C MET A 1181 -16.16 -28.11 24.74
N LEU A 1182 -16.57 -29.36 24.97
CA LEU A 1182 -15.72 -30.54 24.81
C LEU A 1182 -15.20 -30.70 23.37
N VAL A 1183 -16.05 -30.47 22.37
CA VAL A 1183 -15.68 -30.58 20.97
C VAL A 1183 -14.75 -29.43 20.57
N HIS A 1184 -15.06 -28.19 20.92
CA HIS A 1184 -14.22 -27.04 20.56
C HIS A 1184 -12.86 -27.02 21.29
N GLN A 1185 -12.78 -27.45 22.55
CA GLN A 1185 -11.46 -27.63 23.19
C GLN A 1185 -10.68 -28.78 22.53
N GLY A 1186 -11.36 -29.88 22.17
CA GLY A 1186 -10.75 -31.02 21.48
C GLY A 1186 -10.29 -30.70 20.06
N GLU A 1187 -11.01 -29.84 19.35
CA GLU A 1187 -10.63 -29.28 18.05
C GLU A 1187 -9.31 -28.52 18.15
N ARG A 1188 -9.18 -27.62 19.12
CA ARG A 1188 -7.93 -26.89 19.34
C ARG A 1188 -6.79 -27.82 19.76
N GLN A 1189 -7.07 -28.80 20.62
CA GLN A 1189 -6.10 -29.84 20.99
C GLN A 1189 -5.62 -30.64 19.77
N PHE A 1190 -6.53 -31.05 18.91
CA PHE A 1190 -6.22 -31.77 17.68
C PHE A 1190 -5.30 -30.94 16.79
N GLU A 1191 -5.58 -29.65 16.64
CA GLU A 1191 -4.73 -28.74 15.87
C GLU A 1191 -3.34 -28.58 16.47
N LEU A 1192 -3.23 -28.40 17.79
CA LEU A 1192 -1.93 -28.30 18.46
C LEU A 1192 -1.12 -29.61 18.39
N HIS A 1193 -1.81 -30.76 18.43
CA HIS A 1193 -1.20 -32.08 18.36
C HIS A 1193 -0.71 -32.46 16.97
N THR A 1194 -1.47 -32.10 15.94
CA THR A 1194 -1.25 -32.60 14.57
C THR A 1194 -0.74 -31.55 13.60
N GLY A 1195 -0.98 -30.27 13.90
CA GLY A 1195 -0.84 -29.19 12.94
C GLY A 1195 -1.91 -29.22 11.85
N PHE A 1196 -3.06 -29.87 12.04
CA PHE A 1196 -4.19 -29.85 11.10
C PHE A 1196 -5.45 -29.34 11.79
N LYS A 1197 -6.29 -28.58 11.07
CA LYS A 1197 -7.64 -28.26 11.56
C LYS A 1197 -8.47 -29.53 11.66
N ALA A 1198 -9.14 -29.73 12.79
CA ALA A 1198 -9.97 -30.89 12.98
C ALA A 1198 -11.22 -30.81 12.08
N PRO A 1199 -11.70 -31.94 11.52
CA PRO A 1199 -12.96 -31.96 10.80
C PRO A 1199 -14.12 -31.86 11.81
N TYR A 1200 -14.54 -30.63 12.13
CA TYR A 1200 -15.47 -30.32 13.23
C TYR A 1200 -16.70 -31.24 13.26
N ARG A 1201 -17.40 -31.39 12.14
CA ARG A 1201 -18.60 -32.24 12.06
C ARG A 1201 -18.31 -33.71 12.39
N VAL A 1202 -17.23 -34.25 11.85
CA VAL A 1202 -16.81 -35.64 12.07
C VAL A 1202 -16.48 -35.88 13.55
N ILE A 1203 -15.73 -34.96 14.17
CA ILE A 1203 -15.36 -35.09 15.57
C ILE A 1203 -16.55 -34.85 16.51
N TYR A 1204 -17.47 -33.96 16.14
CA TYR A 1204 -18.71 -33.71 16.88
C TYR A 1204 -19.61 -34.95 16.86
N ASP A 1205 -19.88 -35.51 15.67
CA ASP A 1205 -20.69 -36.71 15.50
C ASP A 1205 -20.09 -37.90 16.27
N ALA A 1206 -18.76 -38.04 16.28
CA ALA A 1206 -18.06 -39.05 17.08
C ALA A 1206 -18.25 -38.86 18.59
N VAL A 1207 -18.39 -37.63 19.08
CA VAL A 1207 -18.66 -37.35 20.50
C VAL A 1207 -20.11 -37.65 20.86
N VAL A 1208 -21.09 -37.30 20.00
CA VAL A 1208 -22.54 -37.43 20.31
C VAL A 1208 -23.17 -38.77 19.95
N ALA A 1209 -22.47 -39.68 19.27
CA ALA A 1209 -23.00 -40.98 18.84
C ALA A 1209 -23.34 -41.99 19.96
N GLU A 1210 -23.32 -41.59 21.24
CA GLU A 1210 -23.58 -42.45 22.41
C GLU A 1210 -24.82 -42.03 23.19
#